data_AF-A0A8H7CBT8-F1
#
_entry.id   AF-A0A8H7CBT8-F1
#
_cell.length_a   1.000
_cell.length_b   1.000
_cell.length_c   1.000
_cell.angle_alpha   90.00
_cell.angle_beta   90.00
_cell.angle_gamma   90.00
#
_symmetry.space_group_name_H-M   'P 1'
#
loop_
_entity.id
_entity.type
_entity.pdbx_description
1 polymer ?
#
loop_
_entity_poly.entity_id
_entity_poly.type
_entity_poly.pdbx_seq_one_letter_code
_entity_poly.pdbx_strand_id
1 'polypeptide(L)'
;MAFAAAPPLPDEIISEIISPVLRISDQDFDNAACYTSPFASFSESTSALLVVCKAWLRVATPLLYNTVVIRSKAQAAALQTALRGNTQLGAFIKKLRVEGGFGAPMRGILQLAQNITDLFLVVSVWSSDPTTGLCTGLASINPRRLIIRDTNETGPNKQNKELVKKVSECIKTRWSNLKSVHIPHPMGSLDLHEHERGMALYEAIKKSKTIEEIVAPAPYAFEETTAVAILRELVKCPSIKRILLTDYVPMQFAESPLSEMVQEESLKDLVVLEQSAYWQPPPPAAVSQPTNPLFVPLASASPVVQDQIWSRVLFFAMDNDLIDDIRAQDVKACAVRDRWIPDNILYAPLLRVCKRFEAVGRVHLHRHIRLFESESTMLLVDALRSNAKLPSAVRSLSLDAEAMFLRRHYDEDYDPYDVPSVPDAPAIAAVNDLLALLPNVKLIDGGISREFPPYPLSKDDTPCVGWEALETMGRVCATSLEGLFGIEIASAGSVRSPLIFEAFGALRSLEWSCETQFGFPAGVAWSPGSLALPNLECLLIGKFHVSFLAALATTSMPSLRRVYFLLDMTAAQSTACHDFLAVHQSKLTELRVSLGDKCQSSILDVCPDLPVLIYGDGDPDAHDDGSGLDDDRPRPTLPKVAIFKPSHPHSKLEKIVLRFFGYAAVELQPLLASIKPQHLPALRTVQIYGMTWPTTERNIAKHKLIPTVETLLKSNISTMDGKGVVWRARLKRRN
;
A
#
# COMPACT_ATOMS: atom_id res chain seq x y z
N MET A 1 -35.59 41.35 23.45
CA MET A 1 -35.17 41.61 22.05
C MET A 1 -35.68 40.46 21.21
N ALA A 2 -36.71 40.69 20.39
CA ALA A 2 -37.11 39.72 19.38
C ALA A 2 -36.07 39.81 18.26
N PHE A 3 -35.24 38.78 18.10
CA PHE A 3 -34.40 38.67 16.91
C PHE A 3 -35.35 38.58 15.73
N ALA A 4 -35.34 39.60 14.87
CA ALA A 4 -36.00 39.54 13.58
C ALA A 4 -35.48 38.28 12.87
N ALA A 5 -36.39 37.36 12.55
CA ALA A 5 -36.02 36.15 11.83
C ALA A 5 -35.31 36.58 10.54
N ALA A 6 -34.07 36.14 10.36
CA ALA A 6 -33.34 36.38 9.13
C ALA A 6 -34.21 35.93 7.94
N PRO A 7 -34.27 36.71 6.85
CA PRO A 7 -35.05 36.32 5.69
C PRO A 7 -34.60 34.93 5.22
N PRO A 8 -35.54 34.03 4.86
CA PRO A 8 -35.20 32.70 4.41
C PRO A 8 -34.29 32.78 3.19
N LEU A 9 -33.19 32.02 3.21
CA LEU A 9 -32.29 31.93 2.05
C LEU A 9 -33.05 31.40 0.84
N PRO A 10 -32.80 31.93 -0.38
CA PRO A 10 -33.30 31.33 -1.61
C PRO A 10 -32.85 29.88 -1.76
N ASP A 11 -33.66 29.07 -2.44
CA ASP A 11 -33.40 27.63 -2.60
C ASP A 11 -32.11 27.35 -3.36
N GLU A 12 -31.75 28.22 -4.30
CA GLU A 12 -30.53 28.14 -5.09
C GLU A 12 -29.30 28.23 -4.18
N ILE A 13 -29.32 29.17 -3.23
CA ILE A 13 -28.23 29.36 -2.26
C ILE A 13 -28.18 28.18 -1.29
N ILE A 14 -29.33 27.70 -0.81
CA ILE A 14 -29.38 26.49 0.02
C ILE A 14 -28.80 25.29 -0.75
N SER A 15 -29.16 25.15 -2.03
CA SER A 15 -28.69 24.07 -2.91
C SER A 15 -27.18 24.13 -3.11
N GLU A 16 -26.61 25.31 -3.35
CA GLU A 16 -25.15 25.50 -3.47
C GLU A 16 -24.42 25.18 -2.16
N ILE A 17 -24.98 25.58 -1.01
CA ILE A 17 -24.40 25.31 0.31
C ILE A 17 -24.36 23.80 0.59
N ILE A 18 -25.44 23.08 0.30
CA ILE A 18 -25.55 21.66 0.67
C ILE A 18 -25.00 20.69 -0.39
N SER A 19 -24.89 21.14 -1.65
CA SER A 19 -24.46 20.30 -2.77
C SER A 19 -23.11 19.64 -2.54
N PRO A 20 -22.05 20.31 -2.04
CA PRO A 20 -20.75 19.68 -1.80
C PRO A 20 -20.81 18.51 -0.80
N VAL A 21 -21.76 18.52 0.14
CA VAL A 21 -21.90 17.49 1.18
C VAL A 21 -22.80 16.34 0.73
N LEU A 22 -23.80 16.64 -0.11
CA LEU A 22 -24.80 15.65 -0.56
C LEU A 22 -24.47 15.02 -1.91
N ARG A 23 -23.71 15.69 -2.78
CA ARG A 23 -23.36 15.16 -4.10
C ARG A 23 -22.18 14.21 -3.96
N ILE A 24 -22.34 13.04 -4.56
CA ILE A 24 -21.26 12.08 -4.78
C ILE A 24 -20.67 12.39 -6.16
N SER A 25 -19.35 12.57 -6.24
CA SER A 25 -18.68 12.79 -7.51
C SER A 25 -18.85 11.57 -8.42
N ASP A 26 -18.80 11.76 -9.74
CA ASP A 26 -18.85 10.60 -10.66
C ASP A 26 -17.68 9.64 -10.41
N GLN A 27 -16.49 10.18 -10.13
CA GLN A 27 -15.29 9.41 -9.78
C GLN A 27 -15.47 8.56 -8.52
N ASP A 28 -16.11 9.08 -7.47
CA ASP A 28 -16.38 8.28 -6.27
C ASP A 28 -17.46 7.22 -6.52
N PHE A 29 -18.46 7.56 -7.33
CA PHE A 29 -19.55 6.65 -7.67
C PHE A 29 -19.06 5.47 -8.52
N ASP A 30 -18.17 5.72 -9.48
CA ASP A 30 -17.66 4.72 -10.43
C ASP A 30 -16.37 4.04 -9.98
N ASN A 31 -15.74 4.47 -8.87
CA ASN A 31 -14.57 3.81 -8.29
C ASN A 31 -14.84 2.33 -7.97
N ALA A 32 -14.44 1.48 -8.92
CA ALA A 32 -14.43 0.03 -8.86
C ALA A 32 -13.03 -0.51 -8.52
N ALA A 33 -11.97 0.27 -8.75
CA ALA A 33 -10.57 -0.13 -8.56
C ALA A 33 -10.17 -0.29 -7.09
N CYS A 34 -10.80 0.43 -6.16
CA CYS A 34 -10.43 0.32 -4.75
C CYS A 34 -11.07 -0.91 -4.07
N TYR A 35 -10.24 -1.76 -3.45
CA TYR A 35 -10.69 -2.86 -2.59
C TYR A 35 -11.69 -2.42 -1.52
N THR A 36 -11.57 -1.20 -1.01
CA THR A 36 -12.53 -0.63 -0.07
C THR A 36 -13.46 0.33 -0.80
N SER A 37 -14.78 0.17 -0.63
CA SER A 37 -15.74 1.15 -1.13
C SER A 37 -15.39 2.55 -0.59
N PRO A 38 -15.35 3.62 -1.41
CA PRO A 38 -15.13 4.98 -0.91
C PRO A 38 -16.23 5.39 0.08
N PHE A 39 -17.39 4.70 0.03
CA PHE A 39 -18.50 4.89 0.95
C PHE A 39 -18.37 4.12 2.27
N ALA A 40 -17.24 3.45 2.52
CA ALA A 40 -16.96 2.70 3.75
C ALA A 40 -16.63 3.57 4.96
N SER A 41 -16.06 4.75 4.74
CA SER A 41 -15.47 5.60 5.78
C SER A 41 -16.36 6.74 6.26
N PHE A 42 -17.58 6.92 5.70
CA PHE A 42 -18.47 8.00 6.12
C PHE A 42 -18.84 7.86 7.61
N SER A 43 -18.40 8.82 8.41
CA SER A 43 -18.64 8.88 9.85
C SER A 43 -20.01 9.47 10.20
N GLU A 44 -20.58 10.28 9.31
CA GLU A 44 -21.80 11.06 9.58
C GLU A 44 -22.94 10.71 8.61
N SER A 45 -24.17 10.76 9.13
CA SER A 45 -25.36 10.56 8.29
C SER A 45 -25.73 11.86 7.59
N THR A 46 -25.68 11.87 6.26
CA THR A 46 -26.16 12.98 5.42
C THR A 46 -27.65 13.30 5.63
N SER A 47 -28.42 12.35 6.19
CA SER A 47 -29.83 12.57 6.55
C SER A 47 -30.03 13.61 7.66
N ALA A 48 -29.00 13.90 8.46
CA ALA A 48 -29.06 14.95 9.48
C ALA A 48 -29.30 16.34 8.86
N LEU A 49 -28.92 16.56 7.60
CA LEU A 49 -29.16 17.83 6.90
C LEU A 49 -30.65 18.04 6.58
N LEU A 50 -31.44 16.96 6.50
CA LEU A 50 -32.87 17.05 6.21
C LEU A 50 -33.69 17.61 7.37
N VAL A 51 -33.19 17.53 8.60
CA VAL A 51 -33.93 17.92 9.81
C VAL A 51 -33.65 19.33 10.29
N VAL A 52 -32.84 20.11 9.54
CA VAL A 52 -32.48 21.49 9.89
C VAL A 52 -33.71 22.41 9.83
N CYS A 53 -34.37 22.50 8.67
CA CYS A 53 -35.61 23.26 8.49
C CYS A 53 -36.39 22.77 7.24
N LYS A 54 -37.62 23.26 7.04
CA LYS A 54 -38.47 22.87 5.90
C LYS A 54 -37.86 23.23 4.54
N ALA A 55 -37.16 24.36 4.43
CA ALA A 55 -36.49 24.77 3.19
C ALA A 55 -35.34 23.80 2.87
N TRP A 56 -34.51 23.48 3.85
CA TRP A 56 -33.45 22.48 3.72
C TRP A 56 -34.01 21.11 3.36
N LEU A 57 -35.05 20.63 4.04
CA LEU A 57 -35.72 19.38 3.68
C LEU A 57 -36.13 19.36 2.20
N ARG A 58 -36.79 20.43 1.73
CA ARG A 58 -37.28 20.53 0.35
C ARG A 58 -36.15 20.54 -0.68
N VAL A 59 -35.08 21.30 -0.45
CA VAL A 59 -33.94 21.43 -1.38
C VAL A 59 -32.99 20.23 -1.31
N ALA A 60 -32.75 19.71 -0.11
CA ALA A 60 -31.84 18.59 0.13
C ALA A 60 -32.40 17.24 -0.32
N THR A 61 -33.73 17.03 -0.25
CA THR A 61 -34.36 15.76 -0.63
C THR A 61 -33.99 15.30 -2.04
N PRO A 62 -34.18 16.10 -3.12
CA PRO A 62 -33.82 15.66 -4.46
C PRO A 62 -32.31 15.42 -4.61
N LEU A 63 -31.45 16.19 -3.92
CA LEU A 63 -29.99 16.01 -3.95
C LEU A 63 -29.57 14.71 -3.25
N LEU A 64 -30.12 14.42 -2.08
CA LEU A 64 -29.83 13.21 -1.30
C LEU A 64 -30.28 11.94 -2.04
N TYR A 65 -31.46 11.99 -2.67
CA TYR A 65 -31.98 10.83 -3.42
C TYR A 65 -31.40 10.71 -4.83
N ASN A 66 -30.67 11.72 -5.34
CA ASN A 66 -30.10 11.67 -6.69
C ASN A 66 -29.16 10.47 -6.89
N THR A 67 -28.27 10.27 -5.93
CA THR A 67 -27.31 9.15 -5.90
C THR A 67 -27.50 8.34 -4.63
N VAL A 68 -27.97 7.11 -4.77
CA VAL A 68 -28.27 6.21 -3.66
C VAL A 68 -27.24 5.09 -3.61
N VAL A 69 -26.60 4.90 -2.45
CA VAL A 69 -25.65 3.81 -2.18
C VAL A 69 -26.24 2.87 -1.12
N ILE A 70 -26.45 1.60 -1.49
CA ILE A 70 -27.02 0.57 -0.60
C ILE A 70 -25.93 -0.46 -0.25
N ARG A 71 -25.65 -0.59 1.04
CA ARG A 71 -24.57 -1.44 1.58
C ARG A 71 -25.04 -2.41 2.67
N SER A 72 -26.34 -2.43 2.97
CA SER A 72 -26.93 -3.30 3.98
C SER A 72 -28.40 -3.61 3.72
N LYS A 73 -28.87 -4.74 4.28
CA LYS A 73 -30.29 -5.14 4.24
C LYS A 73 -31.19 -4.12 4.92
N ALA A 74 -30.72 -3.50 6.00
CA ALA A 74 -31.45 -2.46 6.72
C ALA A 74 -31.65 -1.20 5.85
N GLN A 75 -30.61 -0.75 5.14
CA GLN A 75 -30.72 0.37 4.20
C GLN A 75 -31.69 0.05 3.05
N ALA A 76 -31.61 -1.15 2.46
CA ALA A 76 -32.52 -1.57 1.40
C ALA A 76 -33.99 -1.59 1.88
N ALA A 77 -34.26 -2.14 3.06
CA ALA A 77 -35.60 -2.15 3.64
C ALA A 77 -36.10 -0.74 3.97
N ALA A 78 -35.27 0.10 4.58
CA ALA A 78 -35.62 1.48 4.91
C ALA A 78 -35.93 2.30 3.65
N LEU A 79 -35.10 2.17 2.61
CA LEU A 79 -35.33 2.85 1.34
C LEU A 79 -36.60 2.37 0.67
N GLN A 80 -36.85 1.05 0.61
CA GLN A 80 -38.09 0.52 0.05
C GLN A 80 -39.32 1.09 0.79
N THR A 81 -39.28 1.13 2.12
CA THR A 81 -40.36 1.70 2.93
C THR A 81 -40.57 3.19 2.63
N ALA A 82 -39.49 3.97 2.53
CA ALA A 82 -39.55 5.39 2.18
C ALA A 82 -40.16 5.61 0.78
N LEU A 83 -39.72 4.84 -0.22
CA LEU A 83 -40.24 4.93 -1.59
C LEU A 83 -41.70 4.49 -1.71
N ARG A 84 -42.14 3.52 -0.90
CA ARG A 84 -43.56 3.13 -0.83
C ARG A 84 -44.42 4.20 -0.18
N GLY A 85 -43.91 4.85 0.86
CA GLY A 85 -44.61 5.95 1.53
C GLY A 85 -44.69 7.22 0.68
N ASN A 86 -43.70 7.45 -0.17
CA ASN A 86 -43.69 8.55 -1.13
C ASN A 86 -43.01 8.14 -2.44
N THR A 87 -43.81 7.81 -3.44
CA THR A 87 -43.32 7.34 -4.74
C THR A 87 -42.59 8.41 -5.54
N GLN A 88 -42.80 9.70 -5.25
CA GLN A 88 -42.08 10.79 -5.92
C GLN A 88 -40.57 10.75 -5.62
N LEU A 89 -40.18 10.22 -4.47
CA LEU A 89 -38.78 10.03 -4.12
C LEU A 89 -38.05 9.12 -5.11
N GLY A 90 -38.76 8.13 -5.66
CA GLY A 90 -38.20 7.21 -6.66
C GLY A 90 -37.84 7.91 -7.97
N ALA A 91 -38.55 9.00 -8.32
CA ALA A 91 -38.29 9.77 -9.52
C ALA A 91 -36.98 10.58 -9.43
N PHE A 92 -36.51 10.90 -8.23
CA PHE A 92 -35.25 11.61 -8.00
C PHE A 92 -34.02 10.70 -8.12
N ILE A 93 -34.17 9.39 -7.96
CA ILE A 93 -33.05 8.43 -8.05
C ILE A 93 -32.59 8.32 -9.51
N LYS A 94 -31.39 8.83 -9.78
CA LYS A 94 -30.71 8.73 -11.09
C LYS A 94 -29.57 7.74 -11.06
N LYS A 95 -28.80 7.73 -9.96
CA LYS A 95 -27.66 6.83 -9.79
C LYS A 95 -27.95 5.87 -8.63
N LEU A 96 -27.83 4.56 -8.87
CA LEU A 96 -28.02 3.54 -7.86
C LEU A 96 -26.79 2.63 -7.78
N ARG A 97 -26.16 2.57 -6.61
CA ARG A 97 -25.04 1.68 -6.31
C ARG A 97 -25.46 0.62 -5.29
N VAL A 98 -25.31 -0.65 -5.66
CA VAL A 98 -25.73 -1.80 -4.86
C VAL A 98 -24.52 -2.68 -4.53
N GLU A 99 -24.10 -2.67 -3.28
CA GLU A 99 -22.94 -3.44 -2.78
C GLU A 99 -23.38 -4.72 -2.05
N GLY A 100 -24.20 -5.56 -2.70
CA GLY A 100 -24.60 -6.87 -2.16
C GLY A 100 -26.00 -7.37 -2.54
N GLY A 101 -26.34 -8.57 -2.09
CA GLY A 101 -27.64 -9.23 -2.28
C GLY A 101 -28.63 -8.92 -1.15
N PHE A 102 -29.40 -7.84 -1.27
CA PHE A 102 -30.31 -7.40 -0.20
C PHE A 102 -31.74 -7.97 -0.27
N GLY A 103 -31.97 -9.03 -1.05
CA GLY A 103 -33.24 -9.77 -1.08
C GLY A 103 -34.43 -9.00 -1.62
N ALA A 104 -35.62 -9.35 -1.12
CA ALA A 104 -36.91 -8.85 -1.61
C ALA A 104 -37.06 -7.31 -1.65
N PRO A 105 -36.49 -6.51 -0.73
CA PRO A 105 -36.54 -5.06 -0.80
C PRO A 105 -36.05 -4.47 -2.14
N MET A 106 -35.01 -5.06 -2.74
CA MET A 106 -34.44 -4.57 -4.00
C MET A 106 -35.44 -4.60 -5.16
N ARG A 107 -36.35 -5.57 -5.19
CA ARG A 107 -37.40 -5.62 -6.22
C ARG A 107 -38.28 -4.38 -6.16
N GLY A 108 -38.72 -3.99 -4.97
CA GLY A 108 -39.59 -2.84 -4.81
C GLY A 108 -38.87 -1.52 -5.07
N ILE A 109 -37.59 -1.41 -4.68
CA ILE A 109 -36.78 -0.23 -5.02
C ILE A 109 -36.70 -0.05 -6.53
N LEU A 110 -36.30 -1.08 -7.28
CA LEU A 110 -36.15 -1.01 -8.73
C LEU A 110 -37.47 -0.77 -9.47
N GLN A 111 -38.59 -1.28 -8.94
CA GLN A 111 -39.93 -1.00 -9.50
C GLN A 111 -40.39 0.45 -9.28
N LEU A 112 -39.97 1.08 -8.18
CA LEU A 112 -40.35 2.45 -7.80
C LEU A 112 -39.36 3.50 -8.33
N ALA A 113 -38.13 3.12 -8.64
CA ALA A 113 -37.05 3.99 -9.12
C ALA A 113 -36.74 3.75 -10.60
N GLN A 114 -37.71 3.99 -11.48
CA GLN A 114 -37.57 3.70 -12.92
C GLN A 114 -36.66 4.70 -13.67
N ASN A 115 -36.28 5.80 -13.02
CA ASN A 115 -35.46 6.87 -13.59
C ASN A 115 -33.94 6.63 -13.44
N ILE A 116 -33.52 5.43 -13.02
CA ILE A 116 -32.12 5.07 -12.86
C ILE A 116 -31.43 5.10 -14.23
N THR A 117 -30.49 6.03 -14.40
CA THR A 117 -29.62 6.17 -15.56
C THR A 117 -28.29 5.46 -15.37
N ASP A 118 -27.82 5.36 -14.12
CA ASP A 118 -26.50 4.81 -13.79
C ASP A 118 -26.65 3.73 -12.72
N LEU A 119 -26.28 2.51 -13.06
CA LEU A 119 -26.38 1.36 -12.19
C LEU A 119 -24.98 0.83 -11.88
N PHE A 120 -24.60 0.83 -10.60
CA PHE A 120 -23.39 0.16 -10.12
C PHE A 120 -23.79 -1.12 -9.36
N LEU A 121 -23.22 -2.26 -9.76
CA LEU A 121 -23.47 -3.56 -9.14
C LEU A 121 -22.17 -4.22 -8.68
N VAL A 122 -22.14 -4.63 -7.42
CA VAL A 122 -21.16 -5.63 -6.95
C VAL A 122 -21.72 -7.03 -7.23
N VAL A 123 -21.10 -7.77 -8.14
CA VAL A 123 -21.53 -9.12 -8.53
C VAL A 123 -20.91 -10.21 -7.66
N SER A 124 -19.86 -9.90 -6.90
CA SER A 124 -19.27 -10.74 -5.84
C SER A 124 -20.16 -10.80 -4.58
N VAL A 125 -21.39 -11.27 -4.78
CA VAL A 125 -22.38 -11.46 -3.71
C VAL A 125 -22.12 -12.77 -2.99
N TRP A 126 -22.07 -12.70 -1.66
CA TRP A 126 -21.90 -13.89 -0.84
C TRP A 126 -23.11 -14.85 -0.92
N SER A 127 -22.84 -16.15 -0.71
CA SER A 127 -23.85 -17.23 -0.81
C SER A 127 -25.11 -17.07 0.05
N SER A 128 -25.06 -16.37 1.19
CA SER A 128 -26.23 -16.17 2.06
C SER A 128 -26.99 -14.87 1.81
N ASP A 129 -26.55 -14.07 0.84
CA ASP A 129 -27.18 -12.80 0.50
C ASP A 129 -28.04 -13.00 -0.74
N PRO A 130 -29.38 -13.10 -0.58
CA PRO A 130 -30.25 -13.50 -1.68
C PRO A 130 -30.29 -12.42 -2.76
N THR A 131 -30.02 -12.81 -4.01
CA THR A 131 -30.08 -11.92 -5.18
C THR A 131 -31.46 -11.95 -5.86
N THR A 132 -32.39 -12.79 -5.41
CA THR A 132 -33.71 -13.00 -6.04
C THR A 132 -34.50 -11.71 -6.29
N GLY A 133 -34.53 -10.80 -5.31
CA GLY A 133 -35.20 -9.51 -5.46
C GLY A 133 -34.51 -8.58 -6.45
N LEU A 134 -33.17 -8.59 -6.48
CA LEU A 134 -32.37 -7.86 -7.46
C LEU A 134 -32.63 -8.42 -8.87
N CYS A 135 -32.46 -9.73 -9.07
CA CYS A 135 -32.68 -10.42 -10.34
C CYS A 135 -34.10 -10.20 -10.91
N THR A 136 -35.11 -10.16 -10.05
CA THR A 136 -36.49 -9.90 -10.47
C THR A 136 -36.71 -8.43 -10.84
N GLY A 137 -36.08 -7.49 -10.12
CA GLY A 137 -36.25 -6.05 -10.33
C GLY A 137 -35.45 -5.46 -11.49
N LEU A 138 -34.31 -6.07 -11.88
CA LEU A 138 -33.44 -5.52 -12.93
C LEU A 138 -34.16 -5.32 -14.28
N ALA A 139 -35.17 -6.13 -14.57
CA ALA A 139 -35.98 -5.99 -15.79
C ALA A 139 -36.95 -4.80 -15.77
N SER A 140 -37.15 -4.14 -14.62
CA SER A 140 -38.03 -2.97 -14.46
C SER A 140 -37.33 -1.64 -14.71
N ILE A 141 -36.02 -1.64 -14.96
CA ILE A 141 -35.22 -0.45 -15.23
C ILE A 141 -34.54 -0.55 -16.59
N ASN A 142 -34.10 0.59 -17.14
CA ASN A 142 -33.41 0.68 -18.42
C ASN A 142 -32.23 1.68 -18.34
N PRO A 143 -31.16 1.32 -17.61
CA PRO A 143 -30.04 2.22 -17.36
C PRO A 143 -29.30 2.58 -18.64
N ARG A 144 -28.65 3.75 -18.63
CA ARG A 144 -27.75 4.22 -19.69
C ARG A 144 -26.32 3.74 -19.48
N ARG A 145 -25.87 3.68 -18.23
CA ARG A 145 -24.52 3.25 -17.84
C ARG A 145 -24.62 2.12 -16.81
N LEU A 146 -23.85 1.06 -17.03
CA LEU A 146 -23.70 -0.06 -16.11
C LEU A 146 -22.24 -0.14 -15.65
N ILE A 147 -22.01 -0.15 -14.35
CA ILE A 147 -20.70 -0.33 -13.74
C ILE A 147 -20.74 -1.63 -12.94
N ILE A 148 -19.85 -2.56 -13.28
CA ILE A 148 -19.76 -3.84 -12.60
C ILE A 148 -18.48 -3.84 -11.78
N ARG A 149 -18.62 -4.23 -10.52
CA ARG A 149 -17.50 -4.59 -9.67
C ARG A 149 -17.59 -6.06 -9.32
N ASP A 150 -16.48 -6.75 -9.50
CA ASP A 150 -16.30 -8.14 -9.14
C ASP A 150 -15.03 -8.21 -8.30
N THR A 151 -15.03 -9.06 -7.29
CA THR A 151 -13.91 -9.18 -6.36
C THR A 151 -13.74 -10.65 -6.01
N ASN A 152 -12.49 -11.09 -5.85
CA ASN A 152 -12.18 -12.46 -5.46
C ASN A 152 -12.52 -12.80 -4.00
N GLU A 153 -13.05 -11.83 -3.24
CA GLU A 153 -13.54 -12.03 -1.87
C GLU A 153 -14.60 -13.14 -1.76
N THR A 154 -15.40 -13.36 -2.81
CA THR A 154 -16.40 -14.43 -2.81
C THR A 154 -16.09 -15.37 -3.96
N GLY A 155 -15.62 -16.58 -3.64
CA GLY A 155 -15.54 -17.66 -4.60
C GLY A 155 -16.90 -17.89 -5.30
N PRO A 156 -16.90 -18.59 -6.45
CA PRO A 156 -18.09 -18.74 -7.28
C PRO A 156 -19.22 -19.41 -6.50
N ASN A 157 -20.37 -18.75 -6.40
CA ASN A 157 -21.54 -19.34 -5.80
C ASN A 157 -22.80 -19.11 -6.63
N LYS A 158 -23.87 -19.82 -6.28
CA LYS A 158 -25.15 -19.79 -6.98
C LYS A 158 -25.69 -18.35 -7.15
N GLN A 159 -25.53 -17.51 -6.13
CA GLN A 159 -26.05 -16.13 -6.17
C GLN A 159 -25.28 -15.26 -7.17
N ASN A 160 -23.94 -15.40 -7.27
CA ASN A 160 -23.16 -14.70 -8.30
C ASN A 160 -23.59 -15.15 -9.70
N LYS A 161 -23.65 -16.48 -9.92
CA LYS A 161 -23.98 -17.06 -11.23
C LYS A 161 -25.37 -16.64 -11.69
N GLU A 162 -26.36 -16.65 -10.80
CA GLU A 162 -27.72 -16.19 -11.09
C GLU A 162 -27.77 -14.69 -11.39
N LEU A 163 -27.05 -13.87 -10.62
CA LEU A 163 -27.02 -12.42 -10.82
C LEU A 163 -26.35 -12.06 -12.15
N VAL A 164 -25.17 -12.59 -12.43
CA VAL A 164 -24.45 -12.36 -13.70
C VAL A 164 -25.28 -12.84 -14.88
N LYS A 165 -25.85 -14.05 -14.81
CA LYS A 165 -26.77 -14.55 -15.84
C LYS A 165 -27.91 -13.56 -16.08
N LYS A 166 -28.51 -13.02 -15.00
CA LYS A 166 -29.64 -12.11 -15.13
C LYS A 166 -29.25 -10.76 -15.72
N VAL A 167 -28.11 -10.21 -15.30
CA VAL A 167 -27.54 -8.98 -15.88
C VAL A 167 -27.27 -9.19 -17.37
N SER A 168 -26.63 -10.29 -17.75
CA SER A 168 -26.40 -10.67 -19.16
C SER A 168 -27.70 -10.79 -19.96
N GLU A 169 -28.75 -11.39 -19.41
CA GLU A 169 -30.09 -11.43 -20.04
C GLU A 169 -30.66 -10.02 -20.25
N CYS A 170 -30.56 -9.14 -19.26
CA CYS A 170 -31.04 -7.77 -19.34
C CYS A 170 -30.28 -6.95 -20.40
N ILE A 171 -28.94 -7.04 -20.44
CA ILE A 171 -28.11 -6.44 -21.49
C ILE A 171 -28.58 -6.87 -22.88
N LYS A 172 -28.83 -8.16 -23.07
CA LYS A 172 -29.25 -8.72 -24.37
C LYS A 172 -30.65 -8.30 -24.81
N THR A 173 -31.60 -8.17 -23.88
CA THR A 173 -33.04 -8.18 -24.23
C THR A 173 -33.87 -7.02 -23.70
N ARG A 174 -33.43 -6.32 -22.65
CA ARG A 174 -34.27 -5.33 -21.94
C ARG A 174 -33.65 -3.93 -21.90
N TRP A 175 -32.34 -3.83 -21.77
CA TRP A 175 -31.66 -2.55 -21.57
C TRP A 175 -31.33 -1.86 -22.90
N SER A 176 -32.38 -1.47 -23.61
CA SER A 176 -32.25 -0.77 -24.91
C SER A 176 -31.61 0.61 -24.82
N ASN A 177 -31.51 1.19 -23.62
CA ASN A 177 -30.86 2.48 -23.39
C ASN A 177 -29.39 2.33 -22.94
N LEU A 178 -28.88 1.11 -22.75
CA LEU A 178 -27.53 0.90 -22.25
C LEU A 178 -26.50 1.26 -23.33
N LYS A 179 -25.70 2.29 -23.03
CA LYS A 179 -24.69 2.87 -23.91
C LYS A 179 -23.25 2.62 -23.46
N SER A 180 -23.01 2.57 -22.15
CA SER A 180 -21.67 2.40 -21.59
C SER A 180 -21.65 1.29 -20.55
N VAL A 181 -20.65 0.40 -20.61
CA VAL A 181 -20.44 -0.69 -19.65
C VAL A 181 -19.02 -0.68 -19.13
N HIS A 182 -18.87 -0.61 -17.81
CA HIS A 182 -17.59 -0.72 -17.13
C HIS A 182 -17.47 -2.14 -16.54
N ILE A 183 -16.40 -2.83 -16.90
CA ILE A 183 -16.13 -4.22 -16.51
C ILE A 183 -14.91 -4.22 -15.58
N PRO A 184 -14.93 -4.99 -14.48
CA PRO A 184 -13.86 -4.95 -13.48
C PRO A 184 -12.65 -5.82 -13.84
N HIS A 185 -12.81 -6.71 -14.82
CA HIS A 185 -11.82 -7.72 -15.18
C HIS A 185 -10.90 -7.19 -16.28
N PRO A 186 -9.57 -7.29 -16.14
CA PRO A 186 -8.71 -7.15 -17.30
C PRO A 186 -9.20 -8.14 -18.37
N MET A 187 -9.28 -7.69 -19.61
CA MET A 187 -9.72 -8.56 -20.69
C MET A 187 -8.76 -9.75 -20.76
N GLY A 188 -9.27 -10.98 -20.68
CA GLY A 188 -8.46 -12.19 -20.83
C GLY A 188 -7.86 -12.78 -19.56
N SER A 189 -8.30 -12.35 -18.36
CA SER A 189 -7.73 -12.89 -17.13
C SER A 189 -7.79 -14.41 -17.01
N LEU A 190 -6.69 -14.99 -16.50
CA LEU A 190 -6.47 -16.43 -16.32
C LEU A 190 -7.05 -16.98 -15.02
N ASP A 191 -7.51 -16.13 -14.08
CA ASP A 191 -8.27 -16.63 -12.92
C ASP A 191 -9.57 -17.27 -13.43
N LEU A 192 -9.59 -18.61 -13.41
CA LEU A 192 -10.67 -19.46 -13.94
C LEU A 192 -12.07 -19.03 -13.44
N HIS A 193 -12.16 -18.46 -12.24
CA HIS A 193 -13.42 -18.06 -11.64
C HIS A 193 -13.92 -16.68 -12.09
N GLU A 194 -13.01 -15.73 -12.24
CA GLU A 194 -13.28 -14.44 -12.86
C GLU A 194 -13.63 -14.62 -14.34
N HIS A 195 -12.94 -15.59 -14.98
CA HIS A 195 -13.11 -15.94 -16.37
C HIS A 195 -14.56 -16.31 -16.73
N GLU A 196 -15.22 -17.23 -16.00
CA GLU A 196 -16.61 -17.62 -16.31
C GLU A 196 -17.60 -16.43 -16.28
N ARG A 197 -17.47 -15.56 -15.26
CA ARG A 197 -18.39 -14.43 -15.05
C ARG A 197 -18.10 -13.30 -16.04
N GLY A 198 -16.83 -12.98 -16.24
CA GLY A 198 -16.37 -12.03 -17.24
C GLY A 198 -16.84 -12.44 -18.63
N MET A 199 -16.60 -13.69 -19.03
CA MET A 199 -17.01 -14.20 -20.34
C MET A 199 -18.53 -14.16 -20.55
N ALA A 200 -19.34 -14.46 -19.54
CA ALA A 200 -20.80 -14.34 -19.63
C ALA A 200 -21.28 -12.88 -19.86
N LEU A 201 -20.55 -11.89 -19.35
CA LEU A 201 -20.81 -10.47 -19.59
C LEU A 201 -20.31 -10.05 -20.98
N TYR A 202 -19.08 -10.43 -21.36
CA TYR A 202 -18.54 -10.17 -22.69
C TYR A 202 -19.44 -10.73 -23.80
N GLU A 203 -19.92 -11.97 -23.66
CA GLU A 203 -20.87 -12.58 -24.59
C GLU A 203 -22.22 -11.86 -24.67
N ALA A 204 -22.65 -11.24 -23.58
CA ALA A 204 -23.85 -10.41 -23.57
C ALA A 204 -23.62 -9.08 -24.29
N ILE A 205 -22.45 -8.47 -24.08
CA ILE A 205 -22.05 -7.21 -24.71
C ILE A 205 -21.91 -7.39 -26.23
N LYS A 206 -21.26 -8.46 -26.70
CA LYS A 206 -21.16 -8.81 -28.13
C LYS A 206 -22.53 -8.91 -28.82
N LYS A 207 -23.56 -9.33 -28.09
CA LYS A 207 -24.92 -9.51 -28.60
C LYS A 207 -25.77 -8.23 -28.47
N SER A 208 -25.30 -7.24 -27.73
CA SER A 208 -25.98 -5.96 -27.60
C SER A 208 -25.81 -5.14 -28.87
N LYS A 209 -26.87 -4.41 -29.24
CA LYS A 209 -26.87 -3.49 -30.38
C LYS A 209 -26.78 -2.02 -29.96
N THR A 210 -26.76 -1.76 -28.66
CA THR A 210 -26.93 -0.40 -28.10
C THR A 210 -25.70 0.12 -27.40
N ILE A 211 -24.79 -0.77 -26.99
CA ILE A 211 -23.55 -0.41 -26.29
C ILE A 211 -22.60 0.24 -27.29
N GLU A 212 -22.14 1.43 -26.92
CA GLU A 212 -21.24 2.27 -27.70
C GLU A 212 -19.86 2.39 -27.04
N GLU A 213 -19.78 2.25 -25.71
CA GLU A 213 -18.54 2.37 -24.96
C GLU A 213 -18.35 1.19 -23.99
N ILE A 214 -17.12 0.68 -23.94
CA ILE A 214 -16.67 -0.29 -22.95
C ILE A 214 -15.51 0.32 -22.19
N VAL A 215 -15.52 0.22 -20.86
CA VAL A 215 -14.40 0.60 -19.99
C VAL A 215 -13.92 -0.65 -19.27
N ALA A 216 -12.63 -0.96 -19.34
CA ALA A 216 -12.03 -2.12 -18.68
C ALA A 216 -10.58 -1.82 -18.27
N PRO A 217 -10.03 -2.47 -17.22
CA PRO A 217 -8.59 -2.42 -16.95
C PRO A 217 -7.78 -2.94 -18.15
N ALA A 218 -6.61 -2.35 -18.38
CA ALA A 218 -5.63 -2.90 -19.32
C ALA A 218 -5.20 -4.31 -18.84
N PRO A 219 -5.00 -5.27 -19.77
CA PRO A 219 -4.51 -6.60 -19.41
C PRO A 219 -3.09 -6.52 -18.84
N TYR A 220 -2.77 -7.39 -17.89
CA TYR A 220 -1.38 -7.60 -17.46
C TYR A 220 -0.60 -8.39 -18.54
N ALA A 221 0.72 -8.19 -18.62
CA ALA A 221 1.58 -8.73 -19.69
C ALA A 221 1.43 -10.26 -19.92
N PHE A 222 1.10 -11.04 -18.88
CA PHE A 222 0.96 -12.50 -18.98
C PHE A 222 -0.37 -12.98 -19.59
N GLU A 223 -1.37 -12.11 -19.73
CA GLU A 223 -2.76 -12.48 -20.11
C GLU A 223 -3.13 -12.03 -21.55
N GLU A 224 -2.12 -11.59 -22.29
CA GLU A 224 -2.29 -10.71 -23.44
C GLU A 224 -2.94 -11.39 -24.65
N THR A 225 -2.69 -12.68 -24.87
CA THR A 225 -3.24 -13.40 -26.03
C THR A 225 -4.77 -13.52 -25.98
N THR A 226 -5.33 -13.80 -24.80
CA THR A 226 -6.80 -13.88 -24.61
C THR A 226 -7.42 -12.49 -24.64
N ALA A 227 -6.76 -11.50 -24.04
CA ALA A 227 -7.18 -10.09 -24.08
C ALA A 227 -7.35 -9.59 -25.51
N VAL A 228 -6.32 -9.79 -26.32
CA VAL A 228 -6.27 -9.42 -27.74
C VAL A 228 -7.37 -10.13 -28.53
N ALA A 229 -7.60 -11.42 -28.27
CA ALA A 229 -8.68 -12.17 -28.93
C ALA A 229 -10.07 -11.57 -28.62
N ILE A 230 -10.32 -11.19 -27.36
CA ILE A 230 -11.58 -10.55 -26.96
C ILE A 230 -11.74 -9.18 -27.64
N LEU A 231 -10.69 -8.37 -27.66
CA LEU A 231 -10.72 -7.04 -28.31
C LEU A 231 -11.02 -7.15 -29.81
N ARG A 232 -10.40 -8.10 -30.51
CA ARG A 232 -10.68 -8.37 -31.93
C ARG A 232 -12.12 -8.78 -32.18
N GLU A 233 -12.74 -9.51 -31.25
CA GLU A 233 -14.15 -9.87 -31.34
C GLU A 233 -15.09 -8.69 -31.03
N LEU A 234 -14.72 -7.82 -30.10
CA LEU A 234 -15.51 -6.64 -29.75
C LEU A 234 -15.51 -5.62 -30.90
N VAL A 235 -14.40 -5.44 -31.61
CA VAL A 235 -14.33 -4.53 -32.77
C VAL A 235 -15.24 -4.96 -33.92
N LYS A 236 -15.59 -6.24 -34.03
CA LYS A 236 -16.57 -6.72 -35.02
C LYS A 236 -18.01 -6.26 -34.69
N CYS A 237 -18.26 -5.70 -33.51
CA CYS A 237 -19.59 -5.25 -33.10
C CYS A 237 -19.83 -3.81 -33.59
N PRO A 238 -20.76 -3.58 -34.53
CA PRO A 238 -20.90 -2.27 -35.19
C PRO A 238 -21.45 -1.16 -34.28
N SER A 239 -22.00 -1.50 -33.11
CA SER A 239 -22.48 -0.50 -32.16
C SER A 239 -21.34 0.10 -31.32
N ILE A 240 -20.23 -0.62 -31.15
CA ILE A 240 -19.11 -0.21 -30.31
C ILE A 240 -18.31 0.86 -31.04
N LYS A 241 -18.15 2.01 -30.39
CA LYS A 241 -17.42 3.19 -30.89
C LYS A 241 -16.16 3.47 -30.10
N ARG A 242 -16.06 2.94 -28.88
CA ARG A 242 -14.93 3.19 -27.98
C ARG A 242 -14.73 2.05 -27.01
N ILE A 243 -13.48 1.66 -26.82
CA ILE A 243 -13.01 0.74 -25.80
C ILE A 243 -11.92 1.47 -25.02
N LEU A 244 -12.23 1.89 -23.80
CA LEU A 244 -11.31 2.58 -22.91
C LEU A 244 -10.61 1.55 -22.02
N LEU A 245 -9.31 1.37 -22.22
CA LEU A 245 -8.48 0.55 -21.35
C LEU A 245 -7.84 1.45 -20.28
N THR A 246 -8.31 1.32 -19.05
CA THR A 246 -7.87 2.11 -17.89
C THR A 246 -6.67 1.47 -17.21
N ASP A 247 -5.95 2.25 -16.39
CA ASP A 247 -4.80 1.80 -15.61
C ASP A 247 -3.62 1.28 -16.46
N TYR A 248 -3.48 1.79 -17.69
CA TYR A 248 -2.34 1.49 -18.54
C TYR A 248 -1.03 2.09 -17.99
N VAL A 249 0.03 1.29 -17.90
CA VAL A 249 1.37 1.69 -17.40
C VAL A 249 2.42 1.55 -18.51
N PRO A 250 2.75 2.63 -19.26
CA PRO A 250 3.55 2.55 -20.48
C PRO A 250 4.89 1.79 -20.36
N MET A 251 5.56 1.88 -19.21
CA MET A 251 6.88 1.27 -19.02
C MET A 251 6.86 -0.26 -19.04
N GLN A 252 5.75 -0.89 -18.65
CA GLN A 252 5.62 -2.35 -18.70
C GLN A 252 5.29 -2.86 -20.11
N PHE A 253 4.86 -1.97 -21.01
CA PHE A 253 4.19 -2.34 -22.26
C PHE A 253 4.90 -1.86 -23.53
N ALA A 254 6.06 -1.20 -23.44
CA ALA A 254 6.79 -0.69 -24.61
C ALA A 254 7.16 -1.80 -25.61
N GLU A 255 7.30 -3.04 -25.14
CA GLU A 255 7.54 -4.25 -25.96
C GLU A 255 6.37 -5.23 -25.95
N SER A 256 5.18 -4.79 -25.50
CA SER A 256 4.03 -5.69 -25.36
C SER A 256 3.22 -5.85 -26.66
N PRO A 257 2.71 -7.04 -26.97
CA PRO A 257 1.74 -7.28 -28.03
C PRO A 257 0.52 -6.32 -28.06
N LEU A 258 0.11 -5.74 -26.94
CA LEU A 258 -0.96 -4.76 -26.82
C LEU A 258 -0.55 -3.45 -27.48
N SER A 259 0.73 -3.06 -27.34
CA SER A 259 1.28 -1.89 -28.03
C SER A 259 1.27 -2.08 -29.55
N GLU A 260 1.65 -3.27 -30.04
CA GLU A 260 1.58 -3.64 -31.45
C GLU A 260 0.13 -3.71 -31.96
N MET A 261 -0.76 -4.28 -31.14
CA MET A 261 -2.17 -4.46 -31.47
C MET A 261 -2.91 -3.12 -31.54
N VAL A 262 -2.59 -2.14 -30.69
CA VAL A 262 -3.13 -0.78 -30.81
C VAL A 262 -2.65 -0.08 -32.09
N GLN A 263 -1.59 -0.57 -32.75
CA GLN A 263 -1.22 -0.14 -34.10
C GLN A 263 -2.03 -0.82 -35.22
N GLU A 264 -2.79 -1.90 -34.95
CA GLU A 264 -3.70 -2.47 -35.94
C GLU A 264 -4.74 -1.41 -36.34
N GLU A 265 -4.87 -1.16 -37.65
CA GLU A 265 -5.67 -0.05 -38.18
C GLU A 265 -7.17 -0.18 -37.83
N SER A 266 -7.66 -1.39 -37.60
CA SER A 266 -9.03 -1.67 -37.15
C SER A 266 -9.26 -1.34 -35.66
N LEU A 267 -8.21 -1.34 -34.84
CA LEU A 267 -8.29 -1.15 -33.39
C LEU A 267 -7.91 0.26 -32.95
N LYS A 268 -6.98 0.90 -33.67
CA LYS A 268 -6.42 2.21 -33.33
C LYS A 268 -7.46 3.31 -33.07
N ASP A 269 -8.54 3.31 -33.84
CA ASP A 269 -9.61 4.33 -33.71
C ASP A 269 -10.62 4.01 -32.61
N LEU A 270 -10.69 2.75 -32.17
CA LEU A 270 -11.66 2.27 -31.18
C LEU A 270 -11.05 2.14 -29.79
N VAL A 271 -9.81 1.68 -29.68
CA VAL A 271 -9.13 1.41 -28.42
C VAL A 271 -8.38 2.65 -27.95
N VAL A 272 -8.80 3.18 -26.81
CA VAL A 272 -8.16 4.32 -26.15
C VAL A 272 -7.48 3.79 -24.89
N LEU A 273 -6.16 3.93 -24.82
CA LEU A 273 -5.39 3.66 -23.62
C LEU A 273 -5.46 4.91 -22.71
N GLU A 274 -6.13 4.79 -21.56
CA GLU A 274 -6.11 5.81 -20.54
C GLU A 274 -5.05 5.47 -19.51
N GLN A 275 -4.02 6.31 -19.47
CA GLN A 275 -2.99 6.21 -18.45
C GLN A 275 -3.63 6.47 -17.08
N SER A 276 -3.29 5.65 -16.09
CA SER A 276 -3.86 5.79 -14.74
C SER A 276 -3.70 7.24 -14.26
N ALA A 277 -4.72 7.77 -13.57
CA ALA A 277 -4.70 9.12 -13.02
C ALA A 277 -3.52 9.35 -12.06
N TYR A 278 -2.95 8.27 -11.49
CA TYR A 278 -1.73 8.32 -10.70
C TYR A 278 -0.50 8.80 -11.48
N TRP A 279 -0.45 8.53 -12.79
CA TRP A 279 0.66 8.89 -13.67
C TRP A 279 0.38 10.13 -14.50
N GLN A 280 -0.86 10.57 -14.58
CA GLN A 280 -1.17 11.84 -15.22
C GLN A 280 -0.70 12.96 -14.29
N PRO A 281 0.19 13.86 -14.75
CA PRO A 281 0.48 15.05 -13.97
C PRO A 281 -0.84 15.78 -13.69
N PRO A 282 -1.04 16.33 -12.50
CA PRO A 282 -2.26 17.08 -12.20
C PRO A 282 -2.47 18.12 -13.31
N PRO A 283 -3.71 18.30 -13.80
CA PRO A 283 -3.98 19.20 -14.91
C PRO A 283 -3.32 20.54 -14.59
N PRO A 284 -2.51 21.09 -15.52
CA PRO A 284 -1.72 22.28 -15.24
C PRO A 284 -2.67 23.35 -14.73
N ALA A 285 -2.49 23.76 -13.47
CA ALA A 285 -3.25 24.86 -12.90
C ALA A 285 -3.18 26.00 -13.91
N ALA A 286 -4.34 26.53 -14.34
CA ALA A 286 -4.45 27.44 -15.48
C ALA A 286 -3.38 28.54 -15.38
N VAL A 287 -2.27 28.36 -16.08
CA VAL A 287 -1.14 29.27 -16.01
C VAL A 287 -1.59 30.50 -16.76
N SER A 288 -1.75 31.61 -16.05
CA SER A 288 -2.10 32.88 -16.67
C SER A 288 -1.09 33.16 -17.77
N GLN A 289 -1.53 33.26 -19.02
CA GLN A 289 -0.61 33.57 -20.12
C GLN A 289 0.14 34.86 -19.77
N PRO A 290 1.48 34.87 -19.90
CA PRO A 290 2.24 36.08 -19.60
C PRO A 290 1.70 37.20 -20.50
N THR A 291 1.33 38.32 -19.88
CA THR A 291 0.75 39.49 -20.57
C THR A 291 1.72 40.16 -21.55
N ASN A 292 3.00 39.79 -21.51
CA ASN A 292 4.05 40.28 -22.40
C ASN A 292 4.65 39.10 -23.19
N PRO A 293 4.48 39.03 -24.53
CA PRO A 293 5.03 37.96 -25.37
C PRO A 293 6.57 38.01 -25.49
N LEU A 294 7.22 39.11 -25.09
CA LEU A 294 8.68 39.26 -25.04
C LEU A 294 9.25 38.96 -23.65
N PHE A 295 8.42 38.54 -22.69
CA PHE A 295 8.91 38.18 -21.38
C PHE A 295 9.78 36.93 -21.47
N VAL A 296 11.07 37.09 -21.21
CA VAL A 296 12.00 36.00 -21.03
C VAL A 296 12.20 35.82 -19.52
N PRO A 297 11.70 34.70 -18.93
CA PRO A 297 11.86 34.45 -17.50
C PRO A 297 13.32 34.57 -17.07
N LEU A 298 13.55 35.31 -15.98
CA LEU A 298 14.86 35.51 -15.36
C LEU A 298 15.90 36.26 -16.21
N ALA A 299 15.52 36.93 -17.31
CA ALA A 299 16.48 37.63 -18.18
C ALA A 299 17.29 38.73 -17.46
N SER A 300 16.73 39.35 -16.42
CA SER A 300 17.41 40.36 -15.61
C SER A 300 18.27 39.77 -14.48
N ALA A 301 18.13 38.48 -14.17
CA ALA A 301 18.93 37.83 -13.13
C ALA A 301 20.32 37.45 -13.66
N SER A 302 21.33 37.44 -12.80
CA SER A 302 22.67 36.94 -13.19
C SER A 302 22.64 35.44 -13.49
N PRO A 303 23.57 34.90 -14.29
CA PRO A 303 23.60 33.46 -14.59
C PRO A 303 23.63 32.57 -13.36
N VAL A 304 24.33 32.98 -12.29
CA VAL A 304 24.40 32.25 -11.02
C VAL A 304 23.03 32.18 -10.33
N VAL A 305 22.30 33.31 -10.29
CA VAL A 305 20.95 33.35 -9.72
C VAL A 305 19.98 32.54 -10.57
N GLN A 306 20.11 32.61 -11.90
CA GLN A 306 19.32 31.77 -12.81
C GLN A 306 19.57 30.28 -12.54
N ASP A 307 20.82 29.86 -12.40
CA ASP A 307 21.18 28.46 -12.13
C ASP A 307 20.67 28.00 -10.75
N GLN A 308 20.72 28.85 -9.72
CA GLN A 308 20.16 28.53 -8.41
C GLN A 308 18.64 28.36 -8.45
N ILE A 309 17.93 29.23 -9.18
CA ILE A 309 16.47 29.13 -9.35
C ILE A 309 16.13 27.85 -10.11
N TRP A 310 16.78 27.58 -11.25
CA TRP A 310 16.54 26.36 -12.01
C TRP A 310 16.93 25.10 -11.25
N SER A 311 17.98 25.15 -10.44
CA SER A 311 18.37 24.07 -9.53
C SER A 311 17.23 23.75 -8.57
N ARG A 312 16.62 24.76 -7.96
CA ARG A 312 15.51 24.54 -7.04
C ARG A 312 14.26 24.03 -7.75
N VAL A 313 13.95 24.53 -8.95
CA VAL A 313 12.83 24.03 -9.76
C VAL A 313 13.03 22.56 -10.13
N LEU A 314 14.22 22.20 -10.62
CA LEU A 314 14.53 20.81 -11.00
C LEU A 314 14.58 19.88 -9.78
N PHE A 315 15.02 20.37 -8.63
CA PHE A 315 14.96 19.62 -7.37
C PHE A 315 13.52 19.14 -7.07
N PHE A 316 12.54 20.04 -7.16
CA PHE A 316 11.12 19.72 -6.98
C PHE A 316 10.53 18.91 -8.14
N ALA A 317 10.87 19.25 -9.38
CA ALA A 317 10.35 18.55 -10.56
C ALA A 317 10.83 17.09 -10.67
N MET A 318 11.92 16.77 -9.97
CA MET A 318 12.47 15.42 -9.85
C MET A 318 12.17 14.79 -8.47
N ASP A 319 11.17 15.33 -7.76
CA ASP A 319 10.67 14.85 -6.46
C ASP A 319 11.76 14.61 -5.39
N ASN A 320 12.88 15.34 -5.47
CA ASN A 320 13.98 15.16 -4.50
C ASN A 320 13.61 15.66 -3.11
N ASP A 321 12.70 16.63 -3.00
CA ASP A 321 12.16 17.07 -1.71
C ASP A 321 11.33 15.97 -1.07
N LEU A 322 10.46 15.31 -1.84
CA LEU A 322 9.66 14.19 -1.37
C LEU A 322 10.56 13.03 -0.94
N ILE A 323 11.59 12.71 -1.72
CA ILE A 323 12.54 11.64 -1.39
C ILE A 323 13.36 12.00 -0.13
N ASP A 324 13.86 13.23 -0.02
CA ASP A 324 14.56 13.71 1.18
C ASP A 324 13.63 13.68 2.41
N ASP A 325 12.37 14.09 2.28
CA ASP A 325 11.38 14.11 3.36
C ASP A 325 10.96 12.71 3.79
N ILE A 326 10.68 11.79 2.85
CA ILE A 326 10.38 10.38 3.15
C ILE A 326 11.54 9.72 3.90
N ARG A 327 12.78 10.14 3.62
CA ARG A 327 13.98 9.58 4.26
C ARG A 327 14.30 10.24 5.60
N ALA A 328 13.94 11.51 5.77
CA ALA A 328 13.98 12.20 7.05
C ALA A 328 12.88 11.71 8.00
N GLN A 329 11.70 11.38 7.46
CA GLN A 329 10.60 10.77 8.19
C GLN A 329 10.89 9.28 8.39
N ASP A 330 11.63 9.04 9.47
CA ASP A 330 11.75 7.83 10.27
C ASP A 330 11.17 6.49 9.73
N VAL A 331 11.89 5.38 9.94
CA VAL A 331 11.67 3.99 9.45
C VAL A 331 10.20 3.51 9.35
N LYS A 332 9.27 4.06 10.13
CA LYS A 332 7.82 3.81 10.04
C LYS A 332 7.20 4.18 8.69
N ALA A 333 7.75 5.15 7.96
CA ALA A 333 7.24 5.58 6.64
C ALA A 333 7.68 4.68 5.47
N CYS A 334 8.49 3.63 5.73
CA CYS A 334 8.95 2.74 4.65
C CYS A 334 7.79 2.07 3.87
N ALA A 335 6.62 1.92 4.50
CA ALA A 335 5.40 1.33 3.92
C ALA A 335 4.83 2.02 2.67
N VAL A 336 5.28 3.24 2.34
CA VAL A 336 4.75 4.01 1.19
C VAL A 336 5.70 3.95 -0.01
N ARG A 337 6.83 3.23 0.08
CA ARG A 337 7.99 3.39 -0.82
C ARG A 337 7.78 2.94 -2.28
N ASP A 338 6.90 1.99 -2.57
CA ASP A 338 6.90 1.30 -3.87
C ASP A 338 6.38 2.13 -5.05
N ARG A 339 5.76 3.29 -4.78
CA ARG A 339 5.16 4.13 -5.83
C ARG A 339 5.93 5.39 -6.16
N TRP A 340 7.04 5.69 -5.47
CA TRP A 340 7.59 7.06 -5.44
C TRP A 340 9.10 7.19 -5.66
N ILE A 341 9.82 6.12 -6.02
CA ILE A 341 11.15 6.31 -6.64
C ILE A 341 10.96 6.14 -8.14
N PRO A 342 10.51 7.18 -8.85
CA PRO A 342 10.52 7.17 -10.30
C PRO A 342 11.94 6.89 -10.77
N ASP A 343 12.05 5.93 -11.69
CA ASP A 343 13.33 5.61 -12.31
C ASP A 343 13.95 6.89 -12.86
N ASN A 344 15.27 7.02 -12.73
CA ASN A 344 16.02 8.15 -13.31
C ASN A 344 15.71 8.36 -14.81
N ILE A 345 15.23 7.32 -15.47
CA ILE A 345 14.68 7.31 -16.83
C ILE A 345 13.55 8.34 -16.99
N LEU A 346 12.65 8.49 -16.01
CA LEU A 346 11.51 9.41 -16.06
C LEU A 346 11.95 10.89 -16.05
N TYR A 347 13.11 11.20 -15.47
CA TYR A 347 13.62 12.57 -15.36
C TYR A 347 14.67 12.94 -16.40
N ALA A 348 15.26 11.96 -17.09
CA ALA A 348 16.23 12.20 -18.15
C ALA A 348 15.74 13.18 -19.24
N PRO A 349 14.45 13.19 -19.66
CA PRO A 349 13.94 14.19 -20.60
C PRO A 349 14.07 15.64 -20.12
N LEU A 350 13.99 15.90 -18.80
CA LEU A 350 14.16 17.26 -18.26
C LEU A 350 15.57 17.79 -18.52
N LEU A 351 16.59 16.94 -18.47
CA LEU A 351 17.97 17.34 -18.76
C LEU A 351 18.18 17.67 -20.24
N ARG A 352 17.33 17.19 -21.14
CA ARG A 352 17.43 17.41 -22.59
C ARG A 352 16.78 18.72 -23.05
N VAL A 353 16.12 19.46 -22.15
CA VAL A 353 15.45 20.74 -22.48
C VAL A 353 16.46 21.78 -22.97
N CYS A 354 17.56 21.98 -22.24
CA CYS A 354 18.66 22.85 -22.67
C CYS A 354 19.95 22.54 -21.91
N LYS A 355 21.09 23.07 -22.39
CA LYS A 355 22.42 22.89 -21.75
C LYS A 355 22.45 23.32 -20.27
N ARG A 356 21.67 24.33 -19.90
CA ARG A 356 21.58 24.76 -18.49
C ARG A 356 20.85 23.74 -17.64
N PHE A 357 19.74 23.19 -18.13
CA PHE A 357 19.00 22.14 -17.42
C PHE A 357 19.86 20.89 -17.27
N GLU A 358 20.62 20.53 -18.31
CA GLU A 358 21.60 19.46 -18.23
C GLU A 358 22.66 19.75 -17.15
N ALA A 359 23.29 20.92 -17.18
CA ALA A 359 24.37 21.27 -16.26
C ALA A 359 23.90 21.32 -14.79
N VAL A 360 22.72 21.90 -14.54
CA VAL A 360 22.17 22.12 -13.20
C VAL A 360 21.42 20.90 -12.69
N GLY A 361 20.61 20.27 -13.54
CA GLY A 361 19.78 19.13 -13.18
C GLY A 361 20.55 17.83 -12.99
N ARG A 362 21.73 17.67 -13.61
CA ARG A 362 22.53 16.44 -13.49
C ARG A 362 22.90 16.11 -12.03
N VAL A 363 23.13 17.13 -11.20
CA VAL A 363 23.38 16.97 -9.76
C VAL A 363 22.17 16.38 -9.03
N HIS A 364 20.96 16.78 -9.43
CA HIS A 364 19.71 16.28 -8.85
C HIS A 364 19.37 14.87 -9.34
N LEU A 365 19.62 14.59 -10.63
CA LEU A 365 19.43 13.24 -11.18
C LEU A 365 20.28 12.19 -10.46
N HIS A 366 21.50 12.54 -10.03
CA HIS A 366 22.40 11.63 -9.32
C HIS A 366 22.28 11.75 -7.79
N ARG A 367 21.35 12.56 -7.27
CA ARG A 367 21.19 12.75 -5.82
C ARG A 367 20.71 11.45 -5.17
N HIS A 368 19.77 10.77 -5.82
CA HIS A 368 19.18 9.53 -5.34
C HIS A 368 19.34 8.44 -6.40
N ILE A 369 20.26 7.52 -6.15
CA ILE A 369 20.62 6.48 -7.11
C ILE A 369 19.95 5.18 -6.71
N ARG A 370 19.32 4.51 -7.68
CA ARG A 370 18.88 3.12 -7.59
C ARG A 370 19.62 2.28 -8.62
N LEU A 371 20.15 1.15 -8.20
CA LEU A 371 20.90 0.21 -9.03
C LEU A 371 20.10 -1.07 -9.15
N PHE A 372 19.75 -1.43 -10.39
CA PHE A 372 19.02 -2.66 -10.71
C PHE A 372 19.92 -3.74 -11.30
N GLU A 373 21.01 -3.34 -11.95
CA GLU A 373 21.87 -4.26 -12.70
C GLU A 373 23.35 -3.98 -12.40
N SER A 374 24.18 -5.03 -12.44
CA SER A 374 25.62 -4.91 -12.21
C SER A 374 26.30 -4.01 -13.26
N GLU A 375 25.86 -4.08 -14.52
CA GLU A 375 26.36 -3.22 -15.61
C GLU A 375 26.07 -1.73 -15.34
N SER A 376 24.86 -1.41 -14.88
CA SER A 376 24.49 -0.05 -14.48
C SER A 376 25.37 0.49 -13.35
N THR A 377 25.81 -0.39 -12.44
CA THR A 377 26.76 -0.03 -11.36
C THR A 377 28.11 0.37 -11.92
N MET A 378 28.67 -0.41 -12.85
CA MET A 378 29.97 -0.12 -13.49
C MET A 378 29.92 1.19 -14.29
N LEU A 379 28.87 1.37 -15.10
CA LEU A 379 28.67 2.59 -15.88
C LEU A 379 28.56 3.84 -14.98
N LEU A 380 27.88 3.70 -13.83
CA LEU A 380 27.81 4.77 -12.85
C LEU A 380 29.18 5.09 -12.23
N VAL A 381 29.96 4.08 -11.86
CA VAL A 381 31.32 4.28 -11.33
C VAL A 381 32.17 5.08 -12.30
N ASP A 382 32.13 4.73 -13.59
CA ASP A 382 32.86 5.46 -14.63
C ASP A 382 32.35 6.89 -14.82
N ALA A 383 31.03 7.10 -14.76
CA ALA A 383 30.43 8.42 -14.83
C ALA A 383 30.83 9.31 -13.64
N LEU A 384 30.88 8.75 -12.42
CA LEU A 384 31.30 9.43 -11.20
C LEU A 384 32.79 9.77 -11.22
N ARG A 385 33.65 8.85 -11.69
CA ARG A 385 35.09 9.11 -11.86
C ARG A 385 35.36 10.19 -12.91
N SER A 386 34.56 10.21 -13.98
CA SER A 386 34.68 11.20 -15.05
C SER A 386 34.20 12.60 -14.65
N ASN A 387 33.48 12.74 -13.53
CA ASN A 387 32.96 14.02 -13.08
C ASN A 387 33.10 14.21 -11.56
N ALA A 388 34.16 14.91 -11.15
CA ALA A 388 34.50 15.16 -9.75
C ALA A 388 33.42 15.83 -8.89
N LYS A 389 32.38 16.45 -9.49
CA LYS A 389 31.28 17.06 -8.73
C LYS A 389 30.18 16.07 -8.33
N LEU A 390 29.92 15.06 -9.17
CA LEU A 390 28.80 14.14 -8.96
C LEU A 390 28.91 13.28 -7.69
N PRO A 391 30.08 12.73 -7.31
CA PRO A 391 30.14 11.87 -6.14
C PRO A 391 29.73 12.59 -4.84
N SER A 392 30.02 13.90 -4.75
CA SER A 392 29.60 14.74 -3.62
C SER A 392 28.10 15.09 -3.61
N ALA A 393 27.41 14.92 -4.74
CA ALA A 393 25.99 15.20 -4.90
C ALA A 393 25.10 14.04 -4.44
N VAL A 394 25.61 12.81 -4.51
CA VAL A 394 24.88 11.60 -4.12
C VAL A 394 24.58 11.65 -2.62
N ARG A 395 23.29 11.57 -2.28
CA ARG A 395 22.78 11.54 -0.90
C ARG A 395 22.23 10.20 -0.51
N SER A 396 21.82 9.39 -1.47
CA SER A 396 21.35 8.04 -1.17
C SER A 396 21.72 7.06 -2.26
N LEU A 397 21.95 5.82 -1.85
CA LEU A 397 22.16 4.68 -2.74
C LEU A 397 21.16 3.58 -2.38
N SER A 398 20.45 3.09 -3.38
CA SER A 398 19.51 1.99 -3.27
C SER A 398 20.03 0.83 -4.13
N LEU A 399 20.29 -0.32 -3.52
CA LEU A 399 20.86 -1.50 -4.18
C LEU A 399 19.76 -2.54 -4.37
N ASP A 400 19.36 -2.85 -5.59
CA ASP A 400 18.44 -3.97 -5.82
C ASP A 400 19.20 -5.30 -5.74
N ALA A 401 18.48 -6.39 -5.44
CA ALA A 401 19.03 -7.75 -5.41
C ALA A 401 19.67 -8.08 -6.76
N GLU A 402 18.93 -7.79 -7.83
CA GLU A 402 19.32 -8.03 -9.21
C GLU A 402 20.63 -7.33 -9.60
N ALA A 403 20.99 -6.23 -8.92
CA ALA A 403 22.24 -5.53 -9.17
C ALA A 403 23.47 -6.33 -8.71
N MET A 404 23.29 -7.29 -7.83
CA MET A 404 24.35 -8.09 -7.19
C MET A 404 24.45 -9.52 -7.74
N PHE A 405 23.47 -9.96 -8.52
CA PHE A 405 23.41 -11.32 -9.06
C PHE A 405 23.56 -11.31 -10.59
N LEU A 406 24.17 -12.37 -11.14
CA LEU A 406 24.17 -12.57 -12.59
C LEU A 406 22.73 -12.82 -13.04
N ARG A 407 22.23 -11.98 -13.96
CA ARG A 407 20.96 -12.19 -14.66
C ARG A 407 21.01 -13.58 -15.29
N ARG A 408 20.32 -14.56 -14.70
CA ARG A 408 20.10 -15.83 -15.39
C ARG A 408 19.12 -15.48 -16.51
N HIS A 409 19.56 -15.64 -17.76
CA HIS A 409 18.60 -15.71 -18.86
C HIS A 409 17.60 -16.78 -18.46
N TYR A 410 16.34 -16.37 -18.24
CA TYR A 410 15.23 -17.28 -18.06
C TYR A 410 15.13 -18.10 -19.34
N ASP A 411 15.78 -19.26 -19.35
CA ASP A 411 15.52 -20.28 -20.37
C ASP A 411 14.10 -20.78 -20.08
N GLU A 412 13.23 -20.86 -21.09
CA GLU A 412 11.78 -21.05 -20.93
C GLU A 412 11.40 -22.35 -20.19
N ASP A 413 12.35 -23.28 -20.05
CA ASP A 413 12.18 -24.57 -19.35
C ASP A 413 12.75 -24.61 -17.91
N TYR A 414 13.28 -23.50 -17.39
CA TYR A 414 14.02 -23.49 -16.12
C TYR A 414 13.13 -23.11 -14.93
N ASP A 415 13.05 -24.00 -13.92
CA ASP A 415 12.42 -23.70 -12.65
C ASP A 415 13.23 -22.61 -11.90
N PRO A 416 12.68 -21.39 -11.75
CA PRO A 416 13.41 -20.27 -11.17
C PRO A 416 13.78 -20.49 -9.69
N TYR A 417 13.21 -21.49 -9.01
CA TYR A 417 13.33 -21.67 -7.57
C TYR A 417 14.47 -22.61 -7.11
N ASP A 418 15.11 -23.35 -8.03
CA ASP A 418 15.88 -24.55 -7.60
C ASP A 418 17.41 -24.38 -7.52
N VAL A 419 17.98 -23.21 -7.87
CA VAL A 419 19.43 -23.01 -7.78
C VAL A 419 19.80 -21.69 -7.10
N PRO A 420 20.53 -21.73 -5.96
CA PRO A 420 20.90 -20.54 -5.21
C PRO A 420 21.66 -19.54 -6.09
N SER A 421 21.29 -18.27 -6.02
CA SER A 421 21.99 -17.18 -6.69
C SER A 421 23.36 -16.99 -6.04
N VAL A 422 24.44 -17.14 -6.82
CA VAL A 422 25.79 -16.86 -6.34
C VAL A 422 26.07 -15.39 -6.64
N PRO A 423 26.45 -14.57 -5.63
CA PRO A 423 26.80 -13.18 -5.86
C PRO A 423 27.91 -13.04 -6.91
N ASP A 424 27.74 -12.10 -7.83
CA ASP A 424 28.72 -11.83 -8.87
C ASP A 424 29.92 -11.06 -8.29
N ALA A 425 31.10 -11.68 -8.24
CA ALA A 425 32.29 -11.06 -7.65
C ALA A 425 32.66 -9.70 -8.30
N PRO A 426 32.61 -9.54 -9.64
CA PRO A 426 32.68 -8.25 -10.32
C PRO A 426 31.64 -7.22 -9.83
N ALA A 427 30.38 -7.60 -9.65
CA ALA A 427 29.35 -6.70 -9.15
C ALA A 427 29.65 -6.23 -7.72
N ILE A 428 30.06 -7.15 -6.84
CA ILE A 428 30.48 -6.81 -5.46
C ILE A 428 31.66 -5.82 -5.48
N ALA A 429 32.66 -6.07 -6.32
CA ALA A 429 33.81 -5.17 -6.45
C ALA A 429 33.38 -3.79 -6.98
N ALA A 430 32.48 -3.74 -7.98
CA ALA A 430 31.94 -2.50 -8.52
C ALA A 430 31.15 -1.69 -7.47
N VAL A 431 30.37 -2.34 -6.61
CA VAL A 431 29.68 -1.68 -5.49
C VAL A 431 30.68 -1.13 -4.47
N ASN A 432 31.75 -1.86 -4.13
CA ASN A 432 32.79 -1.34 -3.24
C ASN A 432 33.52 -0.12 -3.84
N ASP A 433 33.85 -0.19 -5.14
CA ASP A 433 34.42 0.93 -5.89
C ASP A 433 33.48 2.14 -5.91
N LEU A 434 32.18 1.91 -6.08
CA LEU A 434 31.16 2.95 -6.01
C LEU A 434 31.14 3.59 -4.62
N LEU A 435 31.03 2.79 -3.55
CA LEU A 435 31.00 3.29 -2.17
C LEU A 435 32.24 4.11 -1.82
N ALA A 436 33.41 3.73 -2.35
CA ALA A 436 34.65 4.48 -2.17
C ALA A 436 34.61 5.90 -2.76
N LEU A 437 33.69 6.18 -3.67
CA LEU A 437 33.51 7.48 -4.32
C LEU A 437 32.49 8.38 -3.61
N LEU A 438 31.69 7.88 -2.65
CA LEU A 438 30.49 8.59 -2.16
C LEU A 438 30.63 9.18 -0.73
N PRO A 439 31.46 10.21 -0.50
CA PRO A 439 31.76 10.73 0.85
C PRO A 439 30.58 11.41 1.56
N ASN A 440 29.47 11.60 0.84
CA ASN A 440 28.37 12.47 1.20
C ASN A 440 27.02 11.73 1.27
N VAL A 441 27.07 10.40 1.11
CA VAL A 441 25.89 9.54 1.17
C VAL A 441 25.35 9.52 2.60
N LYS A 442 24.05 9.77 2.74
CA LYS A 442 23.31 9.78 4.00
C LYS A 442 22.55 8.49 4.22
N LEU A 443 22.09 7.85 3.16
CA LEU A 443 21.32 6.63 3.25
C LEU A 443 21.84 5.60 2.26
N ILE A 444 22.06 4.37 2.73
CA ILE A 444 22.25 3.22 1.87
C ILE A 444 21.14 2.23 2.22
N ASP A 445 20.35 1.84 1.22
CA ASP A 445 19.26 0.88 1.36
C ASP A 445 19.32 -0.21 0.30
N GLY A 446 18.72 -1.36 0.58
CA GLY A 446 18.73 -2.52 -0.31
C GLY A 446 17.55 -2.64 -1.27
N GLY A 447 17.07 -1.54 -1.88
CA GLY A 447 16.29 -1.58 -3.13
C GLY A 447 14.86 -2.12 -3.05
N ILE A 448 14.55 -2.94 -2.07
CA ILE A 448 13.37 -3.79 -2.13
C ILE A 448 12.18 -3.08 -1.55
N SER A 449 11.05 -3.37 -2.19
CA SER A 449 9.73 -2.97 -1.80
C SER A 449 9.56 -3.11 -0.29
N ARG A 450 9.38 -1.97 0.38
CA ARG A 450 9.10 -1.93 1.82
C ARG A 450 7.68 -1.48 2.07
N GLU A 451 6.73 -1.79 1.18
CA GLU A 451 5.29 -1.58 1.44
C GLU A 451 4.87 -2.11 2.83
N PHE A 452 5.69 -2.99 3.41
CA PHE A 452 5.65 -3.33 4.83
C PHE A 452 7.06 -3.26 5.50
N PRO A 453 7.25 -2.49 6.60
CA PRO A 453 8.52 -2.43 7.31
C PRO A 453 8.72 -3.62 8.27
N PRO A 454 9.98 -3.95 8.61
CA PRO A 454 10.94 -4.69 7.81
C PRO A 454 10.61 -6.19 7.92
N TYR A 455 10.68 -6.89 6.80
CA TYR A 455 10.72 -8.35 6.79
C TYR A 455 12.11 -8.74 6.31
N PRO A 456 12.77 -9.71 6.97
CA PRO A 456 13.93 -10.34 6.39
C PRO A 456 13.43 -11.09 5.16
N LEU A 457 13.78 -10.58 4.00
CA LEU A 457 13.38 -11.17 2.73
C LEU A 457 13.88 -12.61 2.66
N SER A 458 13.33 -13.35 1.69
CA SER A 458 13.94 -14.59 1.24
C SER A 458 15.45 -14.37 1.05
N LYS A 459 16.25 -15.39 1.37
CA LYS A 459 17.71 -15.32 1.32
C LYS A 459 18.23 -14.80 -0.03
N ASP A 460 17.45 -15.01 -1.08
CA ASP A 460 17.84 -14.76 -2.46
C ASP A 460 17.53 -13.32 -2.92
N ASP A 461 16.67 -12.60 -2.20
CA ASP A 461 16.28 -11.24 -2.59
C ASP A 461 17.08 -10.14 -1.88
N THR A 462 17.77 -10.39 -0.76
CA THR A 462 18.51 -9.28 -0.11
C THR A 462 19.84 -9.01 -0.81
N PRO A 463 20.16 -7.77 -1.23
CA PRO A 463 21.46 -7.45 -1.80
C PRO A 463 22.57 -7.74 -0.78
N CYS A 464 23.57 -8.52 -1.21
CA CYS A 464 24.65 -8.97 -0.34
C CYS A 464 25.97 -8.28 -0.70
N VAL A 465 26.56 -7.52 0.23
CA VAL A 465 27.85 -6.85 0.05
C VAL A 465 28.95 -7.53 0.86
N GLY A 466 30.19 -7.48 0.37
CA GLY A 466 31.35 -7.99 1.12
C GLY A 466 31.67 -7.16 2.37
N TRP A 467 32.39 -7.75 3.32
CA TRP A 467 32.88 -7.05 4.52
C TRP A 467 33.74 -5.82 4.18
N GLU A 468 34.52 -5.87 3.10
CA GLU A 468 35.32 -4.75 2.60
C GLU A 468 34.47 -3.52 2.27
N ALA A 469 33.24 -3.71 1.80
CA ALA A 469 32.31 -2.62 1.53
C ALA A 469 31.93 -1.89 2.83
N LEU A 470 31.72 -2.63 3.94
CA LEU A 470 31.46 -2.03 5.26
C LEU A 470 32.66 -1.23 5.76
N GLU A 471 33.87 -1.75 5.58
CA GLU A 471 35.11 -1.03 5.92
C GLU A 471 35.29 0.23 5.06
N THR A 472 34.98 0.17 3.78
CA THR A 472 34.96 1.32 2.87
C THR A 472 33.93 2.35 3.30
N MET A 473 32.70 1.94 3.64
CA MET A 473 31.67 2.84 4.18
C MET A 473 32.13 3.53 5.47
N GLY A 474 32.74 2.79 6.39
CA GLY A 474 33.28 3.35 7.63
C GLY A 474 34.43 4.33 7.41
N ARG A 475 35.19 4.21 6.32
CA ARG A 475 36.28 5.12 5.99
C ARG A 475 35.83 6.36 5.22
N VAL A 476 34.89 6.19 4.28
CA VAL A 476 34.50 7.22 3.32
C VAL A 476 33.24 7.97 3.74
N CYS A 477 32.24 7.25 4.24
CA CYS A 477 30.88 7.75 4.44
C CYS A 477 30.53 7.93 5.93
N ALA A 478 31.39 7.49 6.85
CA ALA A 478 31.17 7.45 8.30
C ALA A 478 30.54 8.72 8.92
N THR A 479 30.95 9.89 8.44
CA THR A 479 30.52 11.19 8.96
C THR A 479 29.23 11.72 8.32
N SER A 480 28.79 11.13 7.22
CA SER A 480 27.57 11.53 6.50
C SER A 480 26.47 10.47 6.58
N LEU A 481 26.81 9.20 6.75
CA LEU A 481 25.89 8.07 6.71
C LEU A 481 24.99 8.07 7.95
N GLU A 482 23.73 8.41 7.75
CA GLU A 482 22.68 8.49 8.77
C GLU A 482 21.84 7.19 8.83
N GLY A 483 21.75 6.43 7.74
CA GLY A 483 20.99 5.18 7.68
C GLY A 483 21.64 4.09 6.81
N LEU A 484 21.64 2.85 7.30
CA LEU A 484 22.05 1.65 6.57
C LEU A 484 21.00 0.55 6.74
N PHE A 485 20.35 0.12 5.66
CA PHE A 485 19.22 -0.82 5.73
C PHE A 485 19.14 -1.83 4.58
N GLY A 486 18.50 -2.97 4.82
CA GLY A 486 18.13 -3.93 3.77
C GLY A 486 19.29 -4.52 3.00
N ILE A 487 20.50 -4.47 3.55
CA ILE A 487 21.70 -5.03 2.93
C ILE A 487 22.20 -6.14 3.84
N GLU A 488 22.42 -7.31 3.26
CA GLU A 488 23.14 -8.40 3.92
C GLU A 488 24.64 -8.16 3.77
N ILE A 489 25.38 -8.27 4.86
CA ILE A 489 26.84 -8.20 4.80
C ILE A 489 27.34 -9.64 4.87
N ALA A 490 28.03 -10.07 3.82
CA ALA A 490 28.64 -11.39 3.76
C ALA A 490 29.53 -11.62 5.00
N SER A 491 29.40 -12.80 5.62
CA SER A 491 30.21 -13.16 6.77
C SER A 491 31.70 -13.13 6.41
N ALA A 492 32.51 -12.48 7.24
CA ALA A 492 33.94 -12.30 6.96
C ALA A 492 34.77 -13.60 7.09
N GLY A 493 34.15 -14.72 7.47
CA GLY A 493 34.80 -16.03 7.70
C GLY A 493 35.83 -16.04 8.83
N SER A 494 36.00 -14.92 9.54
CA SER A 494 37.04 -14.64 10.52
C SER A 494 36.48 -13.72 11.60
N VAL A 495 37.08 -13.78 12.79
CA VAL A 495 36.70 -12.89 13.89
C VAL A 495 37.08 -11.46 13.55
N ARG A 496 36.13 -10.53 13.63
CA ARG A 496 36.34 -9.10 13.34
C ARG A 496 36.24 -8.24 14.60
N SER A 497 36.90 -7.08 14.55
CA SER A 497 36.86 -6.12 15.65
C SER A 497 35.54 -5.33 15.62
N PRO A 498 34.83 -5.19 16.75
CA PRO A 498 33.63 -4.34 16.82
C PRO A 498 33.96 -2.84 16.77
N LEU A 499 35.25 -2.45 16.79
CA LEU A 499 35.67 -1.05 16.67
C LEU A 499 35.29 -0.39 15.33
N ILE A 500 34.95 -1.18 14.31
CA ILE A 500 34.45 -0.63 13.04
C ILE A 500 33.22 0.28 13.23
N PHE A 501 32.41 0.02 14.27
CA PHE A 501 31.24 0.82 14.59
C PHE A 501 31.57 2.20 15.18
N GLU A 502 32.79 2.41 15.68
CA GLU A 502 33.23 3.74 16.17
C GLU A 502 33.39 4.75 15.04
N ALA A 503 33.60 4.27 13.80
CA ALA A 503 33.68 5.15 12.64
C ALA A 503 32.33 5.81 12.30
N PHE A 504 31.22 5.12 12.55
CA PHE A 504 29.88 5.55 12.14
C PHE A 504 29.24 6.55 13.11
N GLY A 505 29.89 7.69 13.31
CA GLY A 505 29.44 8.73 14.24
C GLY A 505 28.12 9.39 13.84
N ALA A 506 27.78 9.44 12.55
CA ALA A 506 26.53 10.05 12.06
C ALA A 506 25.33 9.10 12.01
N LEU A 507 25.56 7.79 12.22
CA LEU A 507 24.55 6.78 11.98
C LEU A 507 23.43 6.85 13.02
N ARG A 508 22.21 7.06 12.53
CA ARG A 508 20.97 7.13 13.32
C ARG A 508 20.15 5.86 13.24
N SER A 509 20.27 5.13 12.14
CA SER A 509 19.56 3.88 11.97
C SER A 509 20.42 2.82 11.30
N LEU A 510 20.41 1.63 11.87
CA LEU A 510 21.19 0.49 11.39
C LEU A 510 20.29 -0.74 11.31
N GLU A 511 20.26 -1.38 10.15
CA GLU A 511 19.86 -2.77 10.01
C GLU A 511 21.09 -3.65 9.91
N TRP A 512 21.20 -4.58 10.84
CA TRP A 512 22.27 -5.53 10.87
C TRP A 512 21.78 -6.90 10.41
N SER A 513 22.31 -7.37 9.29
CA SER A 513 22.12 -8.73 8.79
C SER A 513 23.48 -9.30 8.38
N CYS A 514 24.18 -9.91 9.34
CA CYS A 514 25.51 -10.50 9.15
C CYS A 514 25.86 -11.44 10.31
N GLU A 515 26.34 -12.64 9.98
CA GLU A 515 26.75 -13.66 10.97
C GLU A 515 28.25 -13.57 11.34
N THR A 516 28.93 -12.47 11.02
CA THR A 516 30.33 -12.29 11.40
C THR A 516 30.50 -12.34 12.91
N GLN A 517 31.42 -13.17 13.38
CA GLN A 517 31.78 -13.22 14.79
C GLN A 517 32.63 -12.00 15.15
N PHE A 518 32.23 -11.29 16.19
CA PHE A 518 33.03 -10.22 16.80
C PHE A 518 33.90 -10.74 17.95
N GLY A 519 35.09 -10.15 18.05
CA GLY A 519 36.03 -10.35 19.15
C GLY A 519 37.00 -9.19 19.24
N PHE A 520 37.39 -8.83 20.46
CA PHE A 520 38.39 -7.80 20.67
C PHE A 520 39.81 -8.40 20.54
N PRO A 521 40.75 -7.69 19.89
CA PRO A 521 42.16 -8.05 19.97
C PRO A 521 42.65 -8.11 21.42
N ALA A 522 43.59 -9.00 21.72
CA ALA A 522 44.13 -9.12 23.08
C ALA A 522 44.66 -7.77 23.59
N GLY A 523 44.18 -7.33 24.77
CA GLY A 523 44.55 -6.05 25.36
C GLY A 523 43.82 -4.83 24.80
N VAL A 524 42.94 -5.01 23.82
CA VAL A 524 42.03 -3.99 23.32
C VAL A 524 40.64 -4.30 23.87
N ALA A 525 39.96 -3.31 24.40
CA ALA A 525 38.55 -3.38 24.74
C ALA A 525 37.94 -2.03 24.37
N TRP A 526 36.61 -1.96 24.26
CA TRP A 526 35.99 -0.65 24.34
C TRP A 526 36.39 0.00 25.65
N SER A 527 36.96 1.19 25.55
CA SER A 527 37.24 1.99 26.73
C SER A 527 35.93 2.12 27.50
N PRO A 528 35.90 1.94 28.83
CA PRO A 528 34.70 2.18 29.61
C PRO A 528 34.15 3.57 29.29
N GLY A 529 32.95 3.65 28.69
CA GLY A 529 32.37 4.89 28.19
C GLY A 529 32.62 5.22 26.72
N SER A 530 33.22 4.31 25.92
CA SER A 530 33.25 4.45 24.47
C SER A 530 31.82 4.59 23.95
N LEU A 531 31.62 5.60 23.10
CA LEU A 531 30.36 5.90 22.45
C LEU A 531 30.41 5.31 21.05
N ALA A 532 30.40 3.98 20.93
CA ALA A 532 30.11 3.37 19.64
C ALA A 532 28.67 3.76 19.25
N LEU A 533 28.50 4.27 18.04
CA LEU A 533 27.18 4.65 17.51
C LEU A 533 26.43 5.66 18.42
N PRO A 534 27.03 6.83 18.73
CA PRO A 534 26.48 7.79 19.71
C PRO A 534 25.09 8.32 19.33
N ASN A 535 24.84 8.41 18.02
CA ASN A 535 23.63 8.96 17.43
C ASN A 535 22.61 7.90 17.01
N LEU A 536 22.88 6.60 17.27
CA LEU A 536 21.98 5.54 16.82
C LEU A 536 20.69 5.56 17.62
N GLU A 537 19.58 5.79 16.92
CA GLU A 537 18.22 5.86 17.44
C GLU A 537 17.44 4.55 17.19
N CYS A 538 17.72 3.88 16.08
CA CYS A 538 17.00 2.69 15.62
C CYS A 538 17.96 1.56 15.24
N LEU A 539 17.79 0.39 15.85
CA LEU A 539 18.56 -0.82 15.54
C LEU A 539 17.61 -1.93 15.09
N LEU A 540 17.76 -2.37 13.85
CA LEU A 540 17.05 -3.50 13.27
C LEU A 540 18.04 -4.68 13.18
N ILE A 541 17.61 -5.87 13.57
CA ILE A 541 18.48 -7.03 13.69
C ILE A 541 17.83 -8.18 12.92
N GLY A 542 18.39 -8.48 11.76
CA GLY A 542 18.11 -9.66 10.95
C GLY A 542 19.00 -10.82 11.38
N LYS A 543 19.88 -11.30 10.49
CA LYS A 543 20.86 -12.36 10.81
C LYS A 543 21.97 -11.81 11.70
N PHE A 544 22.33 -12.51 12.77
CA PHE A 544 23.44 -12.07 13.63
C PHE A 544 24.09 -13.20 14.41
N HIS A 545 25.41 -13.08 14.62
CA HIS A 545 26.13 -13.89 15.59
C HIS A 545 25.96 -13.31 17.02
N VAL A 546 25.87 -14.15 18.05
CA VAL A 546 25.61 -13.72 19.44
C VAL A 546 26.65 -12.72 19.98
N SER A 547 27.90 -12.78 19.49
CA SER A 547 28.94 -11.85 19.91
C SER A 547 28.75 -10.42 19.39
N PHE A 548 27.89 -10.19 18.39
CA PHE A 548 27.49 -8.84 17.98
C PHE A 548 26.73 -8.11 19.09
N LEU A 549 25.68 -8.74 19.64
CA LEU A 549 24.92 -8.16 20.75
C LEU A 549 25.73 -8.11 22.03
N ALA A 550 26.55 -9.14 22.29
CA ALA A 550 27.46 -9.11 23.44
C ALA A 550 28.45 -7.94 23.35
N ALA A 551 28.97 -7.63 22.14
CA ALA A 551 29.78 -6.44 21.93
C ALA A 551 28.95 -5.20 22.25
N LEU A 552 27.83 -4.95 21.55
CA LEU A 552 26.99 -3.75 21.75
C LEU A 552 26.54 -3.53 23.21
N ALA A 553 26.29 -4.60 23.98
CA ALA A 553 25.95 -4.52 25.39
C ALA A 553 27.06 -3.93 26.27
N THR A 554 28.30 -3.88 25.78
CA THR A 554 29.43 -3.24 26.47
C THR A 554 29.61 -1.75 26.14
N THR A 555 28.82 -1.19 25.20
CA THR A 555 28.83 0.25 24.88
C THR A 555 27.66 1.03 25.44
N SER A 556 27.86 2.33 25.58
CA SER A 556 26.75 3.27 25.75
C SER A 556 26.26 3.78 24.39
N MET A 557 25.00 3.48 24.04
CA MET A 557 24.30 4.07 22.89
C MET A 557 23.21 5.05 23.38
N PRO A 558 23.57 6.26 23.84
CA PRO A 558 22.64 7.13 24.58
C PRO A 558 21.39 7.54 23.78
N SER A 559 21.48 7.55 22.46
CA SER A 559 20.38 7.92 21.56
C SER A 559 19.44 6.76 21.21
N LEU A 560 19.75 5.51 21.60
CA LEU A 560 18.96 4.36 21.20
C LEU A 560 17.55 4.45 21.78
N ARG A 561 16.53 4.37 20.92
CA ARG A 561 15.11 4.42 21.29
C ARG A 561 14.36 3.20 20.80
N ARG A 562 14.79 2.58 19.71
CA ARG A 562 14.01 1.56 19.01
C ARG A 562 14.88 0.38 18.64
N VAL A 563 14.40 -0.81 18.94
CA VAL A 563 15.10 -2.07 18.63
C VAL A 563 14.12 -3.05 18.02
N TYR A 564 14.43 -3.59 16.84
CA TYR A 564 13.58 -4.55 16.15
C TYR A 564 14.35 -5.85 15.87
N PHE A 565 13.89 -6.96 16.43
CA PHE A 565 14.37 -8.30 16.08
C PHE A 565 13.48 -8.87 14.98
N LEU A 566 14.05 -9.09 13.80
CA LEU A 566 13.33 -9.41 12.57
C LEU A 566 13.23 -10.91 12.30
N LEU A 567 14.15 -11.69 12.85
CA LEU A 567 14.22 -13.14 12.67
C LEU A 567 13.91 -13.90 13.96
N ASP A 568 13.52 -15.15 13.78
CA ASP A 568 13.45 -16.11 14.87
C ASP A 568 14.84 -16.39 15.45
N MET A 569 14.90 -16.32 16.77
CA MET A 569 16.15 -16.45 17.51
C MET A 569 16.34 -17.89 18.00
N THR A 570 17.57 -18.38 17.87
CA THR A 570 18.03 -19.53 18.65
C THR A 570 18.03 -19.20 20.15
N ALA A 571 18.07 -20.23 21.00
CA ALA A 571 18.13 -20.01 22.46
C ALA A 571 19.33 -19.13 22.87
N ALA A 572 20.49 -19.30 22.22
CA ALA A 572 21.68 -18.49 22.50
C ALA A 572 21.51 -17.03 22.07
N GLN A 573 20.90 -16.78 20.90
CA GLN A 573 20.56 -15.43 20.43
C GLN A 573 19.52 -14.75 21.32
N SER A 574 18.53 -15.50 21.82
CA SER A 574 17.54 -15.01 22.78
C SER A 574 18.21 -14.57 24.09
N THR A 575 19.13 -15.36 24.65
CA THR A 575 19.92 -14.94 25.82
C THR A 575 20.72 -13.66 25.54
N ALA A 576 21.43 -13.58 24.41
CA ALA A 576 22.21 -12.39 24.05
C ALA A 576 21.33 -11.14 23.85
N CYS A 577 20.11 -11.32 23.32
CA CYS A 577 19.10 -10.28 23.22
C CYS A 577 18.67 -9.77 24.60
N HIS A 578 18.39 -10.68 25.54
CA HIS A 578 18.05 -10.32 26.91
C HIS A 578 19.17 -9.54 27.60
N ASP A 579 20.42 -9.98 27.48
CA ASP A 579 21.57 -9.30 28.05
C ASP A 579 21.72 -7.88 27.48
N PHE A 580 21.57 -7.75 26.16
CA PHE A 580 21.59 -6.46 25.47
C PHE A 580 20.46 -5.52 25.95
N LEU A 581 19.23 -6.03 26.03
CA LEU A 581 18.08 -5.24 26.46
C LEU A 581 18.20 -4.84 27.92
N ALA A 582 18.73 -5.69 28.80
CA ALA A 582 18.94 -5.37 30.21
C ALA A 582 19.82 -4.13 30.40
N VAL A 583 20.80 -3.90 29.52
CA VAL A 583 21.69 -2.72 29.53
C VAL A 583 21.01 -1.47 28.96
N HIS A 584 20.04 -1.63 28.04
CA HIS A 584 19.49 -0.52 27.25
C HIS A 584 18.01 -0.21 27.47
N GLN A 585 17.30 -1.02 28.24
CA GLN A 585 15.86 -0.94 28.50
C GLN A 585 15.34 0.46 28.86
N SER A 586 16.05 1.23 29.69
CA SER A 586 15.55 2.48 30.29
C SER A 586 15.31 3.62 29.29
N LYS A 587 15.91 3.55 28.10
CA LYS A 587 15.79 4.54 27.03
C LYS A 587 14.91 4.07 25.86
N LEU A 588 14.47 2.81 25.86
CA LEU A 588 13.69 2.26 24.77
C LEU A 588 12.26 2.80 24.79
N THR A 589 11.83 3.34 23.67
CA THR A 589 10.45 3.77 23.43
C THR A 589 9.68 2.76 22.58
N GLU A 590 10.36 1.92 21.82
CA GLU A 590 9.73 0.92 20.96
C GLU A 590 10.58 -0.34 20.87
N LEU A 591 9.94 -1.51 20.96
CA LEU A 591 10.59 -2.80 20.83
C LEU A 591 9.76 -3.68 19.91
N ARG A 592 10.39 -4.31 18.91
CA ARG A 592 9.77 -5.36 18.09
C ARG A 592 10.42 -6.69 18.36
N VAL A 593 9.61 -7.71 18.64
CA VAL A 593 10.05 -9.11 18.83
C VAL A 593 9.22 -10.08 18.02
N SER A 594 9.87 -11.14 17.50
CA SER A 594 9.26 -12.21 16.71
C SER A 594 8.48 -13.22 17.57
N LEU A 595 7.65 -14.04 16.92
CA LEU A 595 6.84 -15.09 17.55
C LEU A 595 7.66 -16.30 18.02
N GLY A 596 8.77 -16.59 17.35
CA GLY A 596 9.60 -17.75 17.64
C GLY A 596 10.49 -17.61 18.87
N ASP A 597 10.44 -16.49 19.60
CA ASP A 597 11.28 -16.30 20.78
C ASP A 597 10.91 -17.31 21.87
N LYS A 598 11.77 -18.33 22.03
CA LYS A 598 11.61 -19.41 23.01
C LYS A 598 11.98 -18.97 24.44
N CYS A 599 12.21 -17.68 24.67
CA CYS A 599 12.58 -17.22 25.99
C CYS A 599 11.49 -17.54 27.02
N GLN A 600 11.91 -18.07 28.17
CA GLN A 600 10.99 -18.40 29.26
C GLN A 600 10.55 -17.16 30.05
N SER A 601 11.35 -16.08 30.02
CA SER A 601 11.04 -14.81 30.69
C SER A 601 10.25 -13.88 29.79
N SER A 602 9.28 -13.16 30.36
CA SER A 602 8.56 -12.12 29.64
C SER A 602 9.52 -10.98 29.27
N ILE A 603 9.55 -10.61 27.99
CA ILE A 603 10.29 -9.43 27.51
C ILE A 603 9.91 -8.14 28.24
N LEU A 604 8.67 -8.10 28.77
CA LEU A 604 8.14 -6.98 29.55
C LEU A 604 8.76 -6.90 30.95
N ASP A 605 9.33 -8.00 31.48
CA ASP A 605 10.10 -7.96 32.73
C ASP A 605 11.49 -7.35 32.53
N VAL A 606 12.05 -7.47 31.31
CA VAL A 606 13.38 -6.95 30.96
C VAL A 606 13.31 -5.49 30.54
N CYS A 607 12.14 -5.01 30.09
CA CYS A 607 11.93 -3.65 29.61
C CYS A 607 10.72 -3.00 30.32
N PRO A 608 10.76 -2.76 31.64
CA PRO A 608 9.62 -2.31 32.45
C PRO A 608 9.15 -0.88 32.12
N ASP A 609 9.98 -0.13 31.39
CA ASP A 609 9.72 1.25 30.99
C ASP A 609 9.20 1.40 29.56
N LEU A 610 9.00 0.29 28.84
CA LEU A 610 8.66 0.30 27.42
C LEU A 610 7.24 0.81 27.14
N PRO A 611 7.05 1.86 26.33
CA PRO A 611 5.71 2.37 26.01
C PRO A 611 5.05 1.69 24.81
N VAL A 612 5.83 1.18 23.85
CA VAL A 612 5.30 0.54 22.64
C VAL A 612 5.96 -0.81 22.41
N LEU A 613 5.15 -1.87 22.34
CA LEU A 613 5.59 -3.22 21.96
C LEU A 613 4.97 -3.60 20.61
N ILE A 614 5.81 -3.96 19.65
CA ILE A 614 5.42 -4.60 18.40
C ILE A 614 5.69 -6.10 18.53
N TYR A 615 4.69 -6.92 18.30
CA TYR A 615 4.75 -8.36 18.48
C TYR A 615 4.12 -9.09 17.31
N GLY A 616 4.82 -10.06 16.73
CA GLY A 616 4.29 -10.78 15.57
C GLY A 616 5.36 -11.26 14.61
N ASP A 617 4.92 -11.98 13.59
CA ASP A 617 5.78 -12.65 12.63
C ASP A 617 6.56 -11.66 11.76
N GLY A 618 7.75 -12.09 11.37
CA GLY A 618 8.68 -11.40 10.50
C GLY A 618 8.50 -11.73 9.02
N ASP A 619 7.68 -12.71 8.63
CA ASP A 619 7.65 -13.14 7.23
C ASP A 619 6.20 -13.26 6.68
N PRO A 620 5.70 -12.29 5.90
CA PRO A 620 4.45 -12.44 5.17
C PRO A 620 4.59 -13.36 3.94
N ASP A 621 5.81 -13.59 3.42
CA ASP A 621 6.08 -14.37 2.20
C ASP A 621 6.05 -15.88 2.49
N ALA A 622 6.09 -16.27 3.76
CA ALA A 622 5.72 -17.62 4.21
C ALA A 622 4.22 -17.94 3.97
N HIS A 623 3.42 -17.00 3.49
CA HIS A 623 2.05 -17.25 3.08
C HIS A 623 1.93 -17.47 1.58
N ASP A 624 1.60 -18.72 1.24
CA ASP A 624 0.79 -19.16 0.10
C ASP A 624 0.41 -17.98 -0.81
N ASP A 625 1.18 -17.82 -1.88
CA ASP A 625 1.00 -16.93 -3.03
C ASP A 625 -0.35 -17.13 -3.75
N GLY A 626 -1.28 -17.86 -3.13
CA GLY A 626 -2.54 -18.26 -3.69
C GLY A 626 -2.39 -19.36 -4.73
N SER A 627 -1.17 -19.89 -4.95
CA SER A 627 -0.96 -20.98 -5.89
C SER A 627 -1.67 -22.25 -5.46
N GLY A 628 -2.10 -22.36 -4.19
CA GLY A 628 -2.85 -23.51 -3.69
C GLY A 628 -2.04 -24.81 -3.79
N LEU A 629 -0.74 -24.70 -3.99
CA LEU A 629 0.20 -25.78 -3.82
C LEU A 629 0.35 -25.94 -2.31
N ASP A 630 -0.13 -27.07 -1.78
CA ASP A 630 -0.04 -27.48 -0.38
C ASP A 630 1.42 -27.37 0.10
N ASP A 631 1.82 -26.18 0.54
CA ASP A 631 3.08 -26.01 1.25
C ASP A 631 2.85 -26.61 2.64
N ASP A 632 3.20 -27.88 2.77
CA ASP A 632 3.15 -28.70 3.99
C ASP A 632 3.99 -28.12 5.14
N ARG A 633 4.60 -26.93 4.99
CA ARG A 633 5.30 -26.22 6.05
C ARG A 633 4.34 -25.98 7.24
N PRO A 634 4.59 -26.59 8.41
CA PRO A 634 3.72 -26.43 9.57
C PRO A 634 3.73 -24.98 10.01
N ARG A 635 2.56 -24.33 9.98
CA ARG A 635 2.41 -22.94 10.44
C ARG A 635 2.99 -22.78 11.84
N PRO A 636 3.77 -21.72 12.12
CA PRO A 636 4.31 -21.47 13.44
C PRO A 636 3.17 -21.45 14.46
N THR A 637 3.17 -22.41 15.40
CA THR A 637 2.18 -22.38 16.48
C THR A 637 2.45 -21.16 17.35
N LEU A 638 1.45 -20.29 17.49
CA LEU A 638 1.56 -19.11 18.35
C LEU A 638 2.01 -19.53 19.76
N PRO A 639 3.01 -18.84 20.34
CA PRO A 639 3.52 -19.20 21.65
C PRO A 639 2.42 -19.10 22.71
N LYS A 640 2.47 -20.03 23.66
CA LYS A 640 1.44 -20.18 24.69
C LYS A 640 1.44 -18.97 25.64
N VAL A 641 0.53 -18.02 25.42
CA VAL A 641 -0.21 -17.13 26.36
C VAL A 641 0.57 -16.29 27.41
N ALA A 642 1.87 -16.49 27.63
CA ALA A 642 2.59 -15.89 28.76
C ALA A 642 3.20 -14.50 28.48
N ILE A 643 3.30 -14.06 27.22
CA ILE A 643 4.07 -12.84 26.89
C ILE A 643 3.48 -11.57 27.53
N PHE A 644 2.15 -11.43 27.57
CA PHE A 644 1.46 -10.27 28.17
C PHE A 644 1.14 -10.45 29.66
N LYS A 645 1.86 -11.37 30.32
CA LYS A 645 1.80 -11.59 31.76
C LYS A 645 3.20 -11.40 32.36
N PRO A 646 3.69 -10.15 32.46
CA PRO A 646 4.92 -9.86 33.19
C PRO A 646 4.77 -10.31 34.65
N SER A 647 5.92 -10.56 35.29
CA SER A 647 6.01 -10.91 36.70
C SER A 647 5.49 -9.79 37.62
N HIS A 648 5.55 -8.54 37.14
CA HIS A 648 5.04 -7.36 37.83
C HIS A 648 4.18 -6.51 36.87
N PRO A 649 3.15 -5.77 37.34
CA PRO A 649 2.35 -4.91 36.48
C PRO A 649 3.21 -3.89 35.71
N HIS A 650 3.09 -3.87 34.38
CA HIS A 650 3.88 -2.99 33.52
C HIS A 650 3.21 -1.61 33.42
N SER A 651 3.76 -0.62 34.13
CA SER A 651 3.13 0.69 34.33
C SER A 651 3.30 1.69 33.19
N LYS A 652 4.17 1.42 32.19
CA LYS A 652 4.43 2.34 31.07
C LYS A 652 3.95 1.87 29.69
N LEU A 653 3.49 0.63 29.52
CA LEU A 653 3.13 0.08 28.21
C LEU A 653 1.77 0.64 27.76
N GLU A 654 1.78 1.55 26.79
CA GLU A 654 0.60 2.28 26.32
C GLU A 654 0.00 1.66 25.05
N LYS A 655 0.85 1.06 24.20
CA LYS A 655 0.45 0.54 22.90
C LYS A 655 1.07 -0.84 22.62
N ILE A 656 0.24 -1.77 22.17
CA ILE A 656 0.66 -3.04 21.56
C ILE A 656 0.31 -3.02 20.08
N VAL A 657 1.25 -3.42 19.23
CA VAL A 657 1.05 -3.61 17.79
C VAL A 657 1.25 -5.08 17.46
N LEU A 658 0.18 -5.77 17.11
CA LEU A 658 0.18 -7.16 16.69
C LEU A 658 0.37 -7.24 15.17
N ARG A 659 1.44 -7.90 14.69
CA ARG A 659 1.74 -8.07 13.27
C ARG A 659 1.59 -9.52 12.84
N PHE A 660 0.42 -9.84 12.28
CA PHE A 660 0.09 -11.19 11.88
C PHE A 660 -0.54 -11.13 10.50
N PHE A 661 0.25 -11.46 9.49
CA PHE A 661 -0.23 -11.67 8.12
C PHE A 661 -0.68 -13.12 8.02
N GLY A 662 -1.71 -13.44 7.23
CA GLY A 662 -2.17 -14.82 6.99
C GLY A 662 -2.70 -15.65 8.17
N TYR A 663 -2.52 -15.24 9.43
CA TYR A 663 -3.07 -15.95 10.59
C TYR A 663 -4.59 -15.83 10.63
N ALA A 664 -5.25 -16.94 10.94
CA ALA A 664 -6.69 -16.94 11.11
C ALA A 664 -7.05 -16.14 12.37
N ALA A 665 -8.18 -15.43 12.32
CA ALA A 665 -8.78 -14.76 13.47
C ALA A 665 -8.93 -15.67 14.72
N VAL A 666 -8.93 -17.00 14.55
CA VAL A 666 -8.98 -17.97 15.65
C VAL A 666 -7.66 -18.00 16.44
N GLU A 667 -6.53 -17.86 15.77
CA GLU A 667 -5.19 -17.99 16.37
C GLU A 667 -4.84 -16.77 17.23
N LEU A 668 -5.24 -15.57 16.79
CA LEU A 668 -5.03 -14.34 17.56
C LEU A 668 -5.93 -14.21 18.79
N GLN A 669 -7.01 -14.99 18.87
CA GLN A 669 -7.99 -14.88 19.95
C GLN A 669 -7.38 -15.18 21.34
N PRO A 670 -6.66 -16.30 21.56
CA PRO A 670 -5.94 -16.55 22.81
C PRO A 670 -4.95 -15.43 23.19
N LEU A 671 -4.22 -14.91 22.21
CA LEU A 671 -3.23 -13.86 22.41
C LEU A 671 -3.88 -12.58 22.91
N LEU A 672 -4.93 -12.10 22.24
CA LEU A 672 -5.71 -10.93 22.68
C LEU A 672 -6.39 -11.17 24.04
N ALA A 673 -6.87 -12.38 24.30
CA ALA A 673 -7.52 -12.71 25.56
C ALA A 673 -6.56 -12.71 26.76
N SER A 674 -5.25 -12.87 26.51
CA SER A 674 -4.20 -12.81 27.53
C SER A 674 -3.89 -11.37 28.00
N ILE A 675 -4.28 -10.35 27.23
CA ILE A 675 -4.15 -8.95 27.61
C ILE A 675 -5.13 -8.65 28.74
N LYS A 676 -4.60 -8.41 29.95
CA LYS A 676 -5.39 -8.07 31.14
C LYS A 676 -5.00 -6.68 31.68
N PRO A 677 -5.97 -5.79 31.97
CA PRO A 677 -5.69 -4.46 32.53
C PRO A 677 -4.88 -4.50 33.84
N GLN A 678 -5.04 -5.56 34.64
CA GLN A 678 -4.31 -5.74 35.90
C GLN A 678 -2.79 -5.94 35.70
N HIS A 679 -2.38 -6.53 34.57
CA HIS A 679 -0.96 -6.70 34.24
C HIS A 679 -0.42 -5.52 33.44
N LEU A 680 -1.27 -4.84 32.66
CA LEU A 680 -0.91 -3.74 31.76
C LEU A 680 -1.79 -2.50 32.02
N PRO A 681 -1.70 -1.86 33.20
CA PRO A 681 -2.62 -0.79 33.60
C PRO A 681 -2.53 0.48 32.75
N ALA A 682 -1.39 0.73 32.09
CA ALA A 682 -1.21 1.86 31.18
C ALA A 682 -1.68 1.59 29.75
N LEU A 683 -2.04 0.36 29.39
CA LEU A 683 -2.39 0.02 28.02
C LEU A 683 -3.66 0.77 27.60
N ARG A 684 -3.60 1.43 26.44
CA ARG A 684 -4.72 2.17 25.85
C ARG A 684 -5.09 1.66 24.47
N THR A 685 -4.10 1.19 23.71
CA THR A 685 -4.29 0.84 22.30
C THR A 685 -3.71 -0.52 21.98
N VAL A 686 -4.48 -1.34 21.26
CA VAL A 686 -3.99 -2.55 20.59
C VAL A 686 -4.25 -2.40 19.10
N GLN A 687 -3.21 -2.37 18.28
CA GLN A 687 -3.32 -2.31 16.82
C GLN A 687 -3.04 -3.68 16.22
N ILE A 688 -3.86 -4.15 15.29
CA ILE A 688 -3.73 -5.47 14.67
C ILE A 688 -3.48 -5.29 13.17
N TYR A 689 -2.21 -5.39 12.75
CA TYR A 689 -1.80 -5.42 11.35
C TYR A 689 -2.26 -6.71 10.67
N GLY A 690 -2.41 -6.66 9.34
CA GLY A 690 -2.96 -7.77 8.55
C GLY A 690 -4.48 -7.92 8.65
N MET A 691 -5.14 -7.13 9.51
CA MET A 691 -6.59 -7.15 9.69
C MET A 691 -7.22 -5.83 9.22
N THR A 692 -8.43 -5.92 8.68
CA THR A 692 -9.35 -4.78 8.51
C THR A 692 -10.63 -5.06 9.28
N TRP A 693 -11.23 -4.05 9.89
CA TRP A 693 -12.48 -4.29 10.62
C TRP A 693 -13.58 -4.75 9.67
N PRO A 694 -14.32 -5.82 10.02
CA PRO A 694 -15.47 -6.23 9.21
C PRO A 694 -16.51 -5.11 9.22
N THR A 695 -16.88 -4.63 8.03
CA THR A 695 -17.80 -3.50 7.85
C THR A 695 -19.24 -3.94 7.61
N THR A 696 -19.51 -5.23 7.46
CA THR A 696 -20.86 -5.77 7.30
C THR A 696 -21.30 -6.50 8.57
N GLU A 697 -22.58 -6.42 8.91
CA GLU A 697 -23.15 -7.09 10.08
C GLU A 697 -22.83 -8.59 10.09
N ARG A 698 -22.88 -9.23 8.92
CA ARG A 698 -22.55 -10.63 8.75
C ARG A 698 -21.08 -10.92 9.05
N ASN A 699 -20.15 -10.14 8.48
CA ASN A 699 -18.74 -10.35 8.70
C ASN A 699 -18.41 -10.15 10.18
N ILE A 700 -19.00 -9.13 10.82
CA ILE A 700 -18.88 -8.88 12.26
C ILE A 700 -19.35 -10.11 13.07
N ALA A 701 -20.53 -10.66 12.76
CA ALA A 701 -21.08 -11.81 13.48
C ALA A 701 -20.24 -13.09 13.31
N LYS A 702 -19.60 -13.28 12.16
CA LYS A 702 -18.71 -14.41 11.89
C LYS A 702 -17.31 -14.24 12.48
N HIS A 703 -16.87 -13.01 12.67
CA HIS A 703 -15.50 -12.70 12.99
C HIS A 703 -15.16 -13.02 14.45
N LYS A 704 -14.29 -14.02 14.64
CA LYS A 704 -14.00 -14.63 15.95
C LYS A 704 -13.31 -13.70 16.95
N LEU A 705 -12.61 -12.67 16.47
CA LEU A 705 -11.96 -11.69 17.35
C LEU A 705 -12.91 -10.64 17.94
N ILE A 706 -14.08 -10.39 17.33
CA ILE A 706 -14.94 -9.28 17.75
C ILE A 706 -15.38 -9.40 19.22
N PRO A 707 -15.78 -10.57 19.75
CA PRO A 707 -16.09 -10.70 21.17
C PRO A 707 -14.92 -10.32 22.10
N THR A 708 -13.70 -10.69 21.73
CA THR A 708 -12.49 -10.35 22.51
C THR A 708 -12.18 -8.85 22.42
N VAL A 709 -12.31 -8.27 21.22
CA VAL A 709 -12.16 -6.83 20.99
C VAL A 709 -13.19 -6.02 21.77
N GLU A 710 -14.47 -6.45 21.78
CA GLU A 710 -15.51 -5.82 22.60
C GLU A 710 -15.22 -5.93 24.11
N THR A 711 -14.52 -6.99 24.54
CA THR A 711 -14.08 -7.16 25.94
C THR A 711 -12.94 -6.22 26.30
N LEU A 712 -11.97 -6.02 25.40
CA LEU A 712 -10.92 -5.02 25.56
C LEU A 712 -11.51 -3.60 25.61
N LEU A 713 -12.48 -3.29 24.73
CA LEU A 713 -13.15 -2.00 24.70
C LEU A 713 -13.88 -1.70 26.02
N LYS A 714 -14.55 -2.69 26.63
CA LYS A 714 -15.16 -2.56 27.98
C LYS A 714 -14.14 -2.28 29.07
N SER A 715 -12.87 -2.64 28.83
CA SER A 715 -11.75 -2.37 29.74
C SER A 715 -11.04 -1.04 29.40
N ASN A 716 -11.67 -0.17 28.60
CA ASN A 716 -11.10 1.09 28.09
C ASN A 716 -9.83 0.93 27.24
N ILE A 717 -9.64 -0.24 26.60
CA ILE A 717 -8.56 -0.48 25.65
C ILE A 717 -9.15 -0.44 24.24
N SER A 718 -8.76 0.58 23.46
CA SER A 718 -9.18 0.71 22.07
C SER A 718 -8.43 -0.29 21.20
N THR A 719 -9.14 -0.97 20.30
CA THR A 719 -8.50 -1.82 19.29
C THR A 719 -8.57 -1.15 17.92
N MET A 720 -7.45 -1.14 17.20
CA MET A 720 -7.31 -0.60 15.86
C MET A 720 -6.98 -1.72 14.87
N ASP A 721 -7.41 -1.56 13.63
CA ASP A 721 -7.00 -2.45 12.54
C ASP A 721 -5.65 -2.01 11.94
N GLY A 722 -5.18 -2.68 10.88
CA GLY A 722 -3.88 -2.38 10.26
C GLY A 722 -3.78 -0.96 9.72
N LYS A 723 -4.92 -0.35 9.37
CA LYS A 723 -5.03 1.03 8.86
C LYS A 723 -5.17 2.08 9.98
N GLY A 724 -5.13 1.66 11.25
CA GLY A 724 -5.32 2.55 12.39
C GLY A 724 -6.78 2.93 12.64
N VAL A 725 -7.75 2.30 11.96
CA VAL A 725 -9.16 2.58 12.20
C VAL A 725 -9.56 1.94 13.53
N VAL A 726 -10.16 2.72 14.43
CA VAL A 726 -10.62 2.22 15.74
C VAL A 726 -11.91 1.41 15.59
N TRP A 727 -11.98 0.23 16.20
CA TRP A 727 -13.20 -0.55 16.28
C TRP A 727 -14.28 0.21 17.04
N ARG A 728 -15.47 0.30 16.44
CA ARG A 728 -16.66 0.86 17.08
C ARG A 728 -17.73 -0.22 17.15
N ALA A 729 -18.16 -0.54 18.36
CA ALA A 729 -19.28 -1.45 18.57
C ALA A 729 -20.53 -0.88 17.86
N ARG A 730 -21.16 -1.70 17.00
CA ARG A 730 -22.41 -1.29 16.35
C ARG A 730 -23.55 -1.30 17.35
N LEU A 731 -24.46 -0.34 17.20
CA LEU A 731 -25.72 -0.33 17.94
C LEU A 731 -26.47 -1.64 17.66
N LYS A 732 -26.52 -2.52 18.65
CA LYS A 732 -27.40 -3.69 18.63
C LYS A 732 -28.83 -3.15 18.70
N ARG A 733 -29.73 -3.63 17.84
CA ARG A 733 -31.16 -3.34 18.01
C ARG A 733 -31.52 -3.71 19.44
N ARG A 734 -32.14 -2.78 20.17
CA ARG A 734 -32.90 -3.15 21.38
C ARG A 734 -33.96 -4.12 20.90
N ASN A 735 -33.77 -5.41 21.21
CA ASN A 735 -34.77 -6.44 20.96
C ASN A 735 -36.01 -6.18 21.81
#